data_AF-A0A9P7MTM9-F1
#
_entry.id   AF-A0A9P7MTM9-F1
#
_cell.length_a   1.000
_cell.length_b   1.000
_cell.length_c   1.000
_cell.angle_alpha   90.00
_cell.angle_beta   90.00
_cell.angle_gamma   90.00
#
_symmetry.space_group_name_H-M   'P 1'
#
loop_
_entity.id
_entity.type
_entity.pdbx_description
1 polymer ?
#
loop_
_entity_poly.entity_id
_entity_poly.type
_entity_poly.pdbx_seq_one_letter_code
_entity_poly.pdbx_strand_id
1 'polypeptide(L)'
;MASSQQHSSIGIDRTEQTTEPTHNVHSGQKTGSDYWWLTSGHDLAHLMQEANYPDHVAREFLSYFRQNICSQLGDEVTPASKKSGLGWDGSPFEYSIELKSTGTSQTVRFGVDLANLKAPPADGDEVDGEGVLSTSGTRKVVGTLAGKAIDFDDTWYRSLLKFFDQSQQPKERQLELAAQVGHQTPIVVGFDIQPKAAPSTLGKNGEIQTLPAMAKVYFPPCHTAAARGQTRWHTICDAIHQLPDISAKYPILLESLKMIDDYLATKPDSWKEGARYLATDFVSPEKSRLKIYLRYPGNSFDEIWDFFTLGGRIPAPEHNKVMFQDLMALTGPSDEAGNGRSHTVNPDLDYTNFRRKMTCIYFSLSNKNRTPGPKIGIYPANFAANDGVIARGLDKWLQKYDWPVPKRSFEEQLKSVFTHRSLDDKTGLFTFICLGRKEDPTKNDLNSFRNKRDIHETYPPQKNTFVKASSQQHSSIDRTHNDHSGQQTGADYWWLTSGHDLTHLMQEANYPDHVAREFLSYFRQNICSQLGDEVTPASKKSSLGWDGSPVEYSIELKSTESSQTVRCGLDLANLKAPPADSDGNEVDDEGVLSTSRARKVVGTLAGKAIDFDDTWYRSLLKFFDQSQQPKERQLELAAQAGHQLPIGIGFDIQRKAAPSTLGKNGEIQTLPAMAKVYFPPCHTAAVRGKTRWHTICDAIYQLPDISKYPVLLDSLKMIDDYLATKPDSWKECARYLATDFVSPEKSRLKIYLLYSGNSFDEIWDFFTLGGRIPAPEHNKVMFQDLLALTGSSDEAGNGSTNSRRTMTCMYFSLSNKNRTPGPKIGIYPANFAASDGIIARGLDKWLQKYDWPVPKRSLEEQLKSVFTHRNLDERTGLFTFLCLGRKEDPTKNALSMQIYLTPELYTTPRNWQG
;
A
#
# COMPACT_ATOMS: atom_id res chain seq x y z
N MET A 1 -41.92 32.10 -51.23
CA MET A 1 -43.28 32.47 -50.73
C MET A 1 -43.85 31.30 -49.96
N ALA A 2 -44.83 31.55 -49.09
CA ALA A 2 -45.69 30.57 -48.40
C ALA A 2 -45.00 29.51 -47.52
N SER A 3 -45.19 29.66 -46.20
CA SER A 3 -44.99 28.61 -45.19
C SER A 3 -46.22 28.59 -44.27
N SER A 4 -46.88 27.44 -44.12
CA SER A 4 -47.96 27.18 -43.15
C SER A 4 -48.14 25.66 -43.03
N GLN A 5 -47.91 25.01 -41.88
CA GLN A 5 -48.66 25.04 -40.61
C GLN A 5 -50.06 24.44 -40.68
N GLN A 6 -50.23 23.27 -40.02
CA GLN A 6 -51.34 22.81 -39.15
C GLN A 6 -50.79 21.54 -38.43
N HIS A 7 -50.92 21.33 -37.11
CA HIS A 7 -52.11 21.08 -36.26
C HIS A 7 -52.89 19.79 -36.61
N SER A 8 -53.33 18.93 -35.67
CA SER A 8 -52.90 18.66 -34.27
C SER A 8 -53.66 17.48 -33.63
N SER A 9 -52.95 16.59 -32.92
CA SER A 9 -53.39 15.80 -31.74
C SER A 9 -54.44 14.65 -31.88
N ILE A 10 -54.51 13.84 -30.80
CA ILE A 10 -55.36 12.63 -30.56
C ILE A 10 -54.84 11.35 -31.28
N GLY A 11 -54.67 10.18 -30.64
CA GLY A 11 -54.73 9.81 -29.21
C GLY A 11 -54.81 8.29 -28.95
N ILE A 12 -54.51 7.86 -27.71
CA ILE A 12 -54.76 6.53 -27.09
C ILE A 12 -53.79 5.34 -27.43
N ASP A 13 -52.75 5.23 -26.60
CA ASP A 13 -52.35 4.09 -25.73
C ASP A 13 -52.05 2.64 -26.24
N ARG A 14 -50.98 2.06 -25.65
CA ARG A 14 -50.55 0.65 -25.54
C ARG A 14 -50.41 -0.26 -26.77
N THR A 15 -49.15 -0.57 -27.09
CA THR A 15 -48.59 -1.91 -26.77
C THR A 15 -47.08 -1.84 -26.60
N GLU A 16 -46.53 -2.58 -25.63
CA GLU A 16 -45.08 -2.67 -25.41
C GLU A 16 -44.47 -3.80 -26.25
N GLN A 17 -43.41 -3.53 -26.99
CA GLN A 17 -42.47 -4.55 -27.45
C GLN A 17 -41.03 -4.05 -27.28
N THR A 18 -40.20 -4.89 -26.66
CA THR A 18 -38.79 -4.63 -26.40
C THR A 18 -37.96 -4.77 -27.68
N THR A 19 -37.10 -3.78 -27.95
CA THR A 19 -36.06 -3.88 -28.99
C THR A 19 -34.68 -3.84 -28.35
N GLU A 20 -33.82 -4.78 -28.74
CA GLU A 20 -32.45 -4.86 -28.25
C GLU A 20 -31.57 -3.78 -28.90
N PRO A 21 -30.84 -2.96 -28.13
CA PRO A 21 -29.75 -2.17 -28.67
C PRO A 21 -28.50 -3.05 -28.82
N THR A 22 -27.87 -3.01 -30.00
CA THR A 22 -26.67 -3.79 -30.30
C THR A 22 -25.51 -3.43 -29.37
N HIS A 23 -25.00 -4.43 -28.62
CA HIS A 23 -23.84 -4.24 -27.75
C HIS A 23 -22.55 -4.06 -28.57
N ASN A 24 -22.21 -2.80 -28.83
CA ASN A 24 -20.88 -2.41 -29.28
C ASN A 24 -19.82 -2.88 -28.29
N VAL A 25 -18.75 -3.50 -28.78
CA VAL A 25 -17.60 -3.91 -27.95
C VAL A 25 -16.83 -2.67 -27.52
N HIS A 26 -17.06 -2.20 -26.30
CA HIS A 26 -16.23 -1.17 -25.69
C HIS A 26 -15.04 -1.80 -24.96
N SER A 27 -13.84 -1.48 -25.46
CA SER A 27 -12.60 -1.75 -24.74
C SER A 27 -12.60 -1.00 -23.41
N GLY A 28 -12.01 -1.61 -22.37
CA GLY A 28 -12.00 -1.06 -21.01
C GLY A 28 -11.09 0.16 -20.88
N GLN A 29 -11.51 1.31 -21.41
CA GLN A 29 -10.73 2.54 -21.37
C GLN A 29 -10.49 3.02 -19.94
N LYS A 30 -9.22 3.29 -19.65
CA LYS A 30 -8.71 3.49 -18.30
C LYS A 30 -8.66 5.00 -18.00
N THR A 31 -9.80 5.55 -17.56
CA THR A 31 -10.07 6.92 -17.07
C THR A 31 -8.93 7.66 -16.35
N GLY A 32 -8.84 8.98 -16.56
CA GLY A 32 -7.85 9.88 -15.93
C GLY A 32 -7.90 9.99 -14.40
N SER A 33 -9.09 10.02 -13.79
CA SER A 33 -9.23 10.09 -12.32
C SER A 33 -8.50 8.94 -11.62
N ASP A 34 -8.66 7.72 -12.13
CA ASP A 34 -7.92 6.58 -11.66
C ASP A 34 -6.41 6.68 -12.00
N TYR A 35 -5.98 7.23 -13.15
CA TYR A 35 -4.54 7.43 -13.41
C TYR A 35 -3.90 8.24 -12.27
N TRP A 36 -4.52 9.35 -11.87
CA TRP A 36 -4.05 10.20 -10.78
C TRP A 36 -4.15 9.55 -9.41
N TRP A 37 -5.20 8.78 -9.17
CA TRP A 37 -5.35 7.99 -7.96
C TRP A 37 -4.25 6.92 -7.82
N LEU A 38 -4.00 6.18 -8.90
CA LEU A 38 -3.14 5.01 -8.94
C LEU A 38 -1.65 5.37 -9.16
N THR A 39 -1.34 6.66 -9.36
CA THR A 39 0.02 7.23 -9.33
C THR A 39 0.20 8.12 -8.10
N SER A 40 -0.33 9.34 -8.11
CA SER A 40 -0.13 10.30 -7.01
C SER A 40 -0.83 9.96 -5.71
N GLY A 41 -1.95 9.21 -5.75
CA GLY A 41 -2.57 8.70 -4.53
C GLY A 41 -1.75 7.60 -3.84
N HIS A 42 -0.97 6.83 -4.59
CA HIS A 42 -0.01 5.85 -4.07
C HIS A 42 1.24 6.54 -3.52
N ASP A 43 1.84 7.45 -4.29
CA ASP A 43 3.00 8.24 -3.84
C ASP A 43 2.67 8.99 -2.52
N LEU A 44 1.48 9.59 -2.41
CA LEU A 44 1.00 10.21 -1.16
C LEU A 44 0.84 9.21 -0.01
N ALA A 45 0.31 8.01 -0.26
CA ALA A 45 0.13 7.00 0.78
C ALA A 45 1.48 6.57 1.38
N HIS A 46 2.48 6.30 0.54
CA HIS A 46 3.82 5.94 1.00
C HIS A 46 4.51 7.11 1.72
N LEU A 47 4.41 8.34 1.21
CA LEU A 47 4.90 9.55 1.90
C LEU A 47 4.29 9.72 3.30
N MET A 48 2.99 9.42 3.46
CA MET A 48 2.31 9.49 4.75
C MET A 48 2.72 8.37 5.71
N GLN A 49 3.15 7.22 5.19
CA GLN A 49 3.69 6.14 6.00
C GLN A 49 5.06 6.52 6.61
N GLU A 50 6.02 6.92 5.77
CA GLU A 50 7.38 7.31 6.20
C GLU A 50 7.32 8.46 7.21
N ALA A 51 6.40 9.41 6.98
CA ALA A 51 6.13 10.53 7.87
C ALA A 51 5.38 10.15 9.16
N ASN A 52 5.14 8.85 9.39
CA ASN A 52 4.50 8.23 10.55
C ASN A 52 3.11 8.82 10.86
N TYR A 53 2.27 8.97 9.82
CA TYR A 53 0.89 9.41 9.99
C TYR A 53 0.06 8.31 10.66
N PRO A 54 -0.81 8.66 11.63
CA PRO A 54 -1.79 7.73 12.17
C PRO A 54 -2.84 7.38 11.12
N ASP A 55 -2.57 6.37 10.29
CA ASP A 55 -3.51 5.36 9.78
C ASP A 55 -4.93 5.83 9.39
N HIS A 56 -5.79 6.17 10.36
CA HIS A 56 -7.13 6.72 10.15
C HIS A 56 -7.13 8.08 9.43
N VAL A 57 -6.17 8.96 9.77
CA VAL A 57 -5.90 10.24 9.09
C VAL A 57 -5.54 10.02 7.63
N ALA A 58 -4.71 9.01 7.35
CA ALA A 58 -4.29 8.69 5.99
C ALA A 58 -5.46 8.16 5.14
N ARG A 59 -6.27 7.23 5.68
CA ARG A 59 -7.51 6.78 5.01
C ARG A 59 -8.45 7.92 4.67
N GLU A 60 -8.73 8.82 5.62
CA GLU A 60 -9.67 9.91 5.41
C GLU A 60 -9.16 10.89 4.35
N PHE A 61 -7.88 11.28 4.43
CA PHE A 61 -7.31 12.20 3.44
C PHE A 61 -7.24 11.57 2.04
N LEU A 62 -6.80 10.32 1.91
CA LEU A 62 -6.71 9.62 0.62
C LEU A 62 -8.11 9.36 0.02
N SER A 63 -9.13 9.13 0.85
CA SER A 63 -10.54 9.04 0.45
C SER A 63 -11.02 10.38 -0.15
N TYR A 64 -10.78 11.49 0.55
CA TYR A 64 -11.07 12.83 0.03
C TYR A 64 -10.33 13.13 -1.28
N PHE A 65 -9.04 12.78 -1.37
CA PHE A 65 -8.22 12.93 -2.57
C PHE A 65 -8.82 12.21 -3.78
N ARG A 66 -9.14 10.91 -3.63
CA ARG A 66 -9.72 10.08 -4.71
C ARG A 66 -11.06 10.63 -5.20
N GLN A 67 -11.93 11.05 -4.28
CA GLN A 67 -13.27 11.52 -4.62
C GLN A 67 -13.28 12.92 -5.24
N ASN A 68 -12.53 13.86 -4.66
CA ASN A 68 -12.71 15.30 -4.91
C ASN A 68 -11.60 15.92 -5.78
N ILE A 69 -10.38 15.34 -5.80
CA ILE A 69 -9.22 15.92 -6.48
C ILE A 69 -8.88 15.15 -7.76
N CYS A 70 -8.82 13.81 -7.71
CA CYS A 70 -8.46 12.98 -8.87
C CYS A 70 -9.35 13.24 -10.11
N SER A 71 -10.65 13.47 -9.90
CA SER A 71 -11.60 13.78 -10.98
C SER A 71 -11.40 15.17 -11.62
N GLN A 72 -10.63 16.05 -10.98
CA GLN A 72 -10.40 17.44 -11.43
C GLN A 72 -9.00 17.67 -12.03
N LEU A 73 -8.10 16.68 -11.93
CA LEU A 73 -6.77 16.69 -12.56
C LEU A 73 -6.80 16.30 -14.05
N GLY A 74 -7.96 15.91 -14.58
CA GLY A 74 -8.15 15.56 -15.99
C GLY A 74 -7.63 14.18 -16.37
N ASP A 75 -7.20 14.04 -17.62
CA ASP A 75 -6.64 12.80 -18.18
C ASP A 75 -5.13 12.66 -17.88
N GLU A 76 -4.55 11.53 -18.31
CA GLU A 76 -3.12 11.24 -18.20
C GLU A 76 -2.26 12.30 -18.92
N VAL A 77 -1.14 12.71 -18.29
CA VAL A 77 -0.20 13.67 -18.88
C VAL A 77 0.64 12.99 -19.94
N THR A 78 0.53 13.46 -21.17
CA THR A 78 1.29 12.95 -22.32
C THR A 78 2.32 13.98 -22.80
N PRO A 79 3.28 13.59 -23.65
CA PRO A 79 4.17 14.54 -24.34
C PRO A 79 3.46 15.60 -25.20
N ALA A 80 2.19 15.39 -25.56
CA ALA A 80 1.37 16.36 -26.29
C ALA A 80 0.57 17.31 -25.38
N SER A 81 0.40 16.95 -24.10
CA SER A 81 -0.34 17.75 -23.12
C SER A 81 0.32 19.11 -22.87
N LYS A 82 -0.48 20.12 -22.51
CA LYS A 82 0.03 21.44 -22.15
C LYS A 82 0.74 21.37 -20.80
N LYS A 83 1.86 22.08 -20.68
CA LYS A 83 2.68 22.07 -19.47
C LYS A 83 2.08 22.98 -18.40
N SER A 84 1.86 22.42 -17.21
CA SER A 84 1.55 23.19 -16.02
C SER A 84 2.70 24.14 -15.66
N GLY A 85 2.35 25.30 -15.11
CA GLY A 85 3.24 26.20 -14.40
C GLY A 85 3.45 25.85 -12.93
N LEU A 86 2.99 24.68 -12.46
CA LEU A 86 3.32 24.13 -11.13
C LEU A 86 4.67 23.38 -11.16
N GLY A 87 4.69 22.15 -11.70
CA GLY A 87 5.89 21.34 -11.80
C GLY A 87 6.86 21.83 -12.88
N TRP A 88 8.17 21.80 -12.60
CA TRP A 88 9.21 22.28 -13.54
C TRP A 88 9.40 21.45 -14.82
N ASP A 89 8.77 20.28 -14.92
CA ASP A 89 8.65 19.47 -16.14
C ASP A 89 7.36 19.75 -16.93
N GLY A 90 6.37 20.38 -16.29
CA GLY A 90 4.99 20.54 -16.79
C GLY A 90 3.94 19.74 -16.03
N SER A 91 4.31 18.99 -14.98
CA SER A 91 3.36 18.23 -14.15
C SER A 91 2.37 19.15 -13.41
N PRO A 92 1.06 18.85 -13.42
CA PRO A 92 0.07 19.51 -12.56
C PRO A 92 0.12 19.04 -11.09
N PHE A 93 1.12 18.25 -10.70
CA PHE A 93 1.26 17.67 -9.35
C PHE A 93 2.70 17.80 -8.81
N GLU A 94 2.85 18.24 -7.56
CA GLU A 94 4.14 18.27 -6.82
C GLU A 94 3.93 17.93 -5.33
N TYR A 95 4.82 17.13 -4.73
CA TYR A 95 4.79 16.76 -3.31
C TYR A 95 5.78 17.59 -2.46
N SER A 96 5.68 17.51 -1.14
CA SER A 96 6.69 18.03 -0.22
C SER A 96 6.63 17.41 1.18
N ILE A 97 7.78 17.39 1.86
CA ILE A 97 7.93 16.84 3.21
C ILE A 97 8.54 17.92 4.10
N GLU A 98 7.79 18.36 5.11
CA GLU A 98 8.33 19.26 6.14
C GLU A 98 8.97 18.49 7.29
N LEU A 99 10.30 18.38 7.25
CA LEU A 99 11.09 18.20 8.47
C LEU A 99 11.04 19.49 9.29
N LYS A 100 10.96 19.34 10.61
CA LYS A 100 10.93 20.43 11.59
C LYS A 100 12.23 20.41 12.38
N SER A 101 12.73 21.59 12.75
CA SER A 101 13.89 21.75 13.64
C SER A 101 13.60 21.35 15.09
N THR A 102 12.32 21.16 15.47
CA THR A 102 11.89 20.75 16.80
C THR A 102 11.10 19.43 16.74
N GLY A 103 11.74 18.32 17.08
CA GLY A 103 11.15 16.99 17.13
C GLY A 103 10.95 16.34 15.75
N THR A 104 11.05 15.00 15.73
CA THR A 104 11.17 14.16 14.51
C THR A 104 9.93 14.10 13.61
N SER A 105 8.84 14.80 13.98
CA SER A 105 7.58 14.74 13.22
C SER A 105 7.69 15.41 11.85
N GLN A 106 7.58 14.60 10.80
CA GLN A 106 7.45 15.10 9.43
C GLN A 106 6.05 15.68 9.19
N THR A 107 5.83 16.30 8.03
CA THR A 107 4.49 16.73 7.57
C THR A 107 4.43 16.72 6.05
N VAL A 108 3.65 15.81 5.49
CA VAL A 108 3.42 15.64 4.05
C VAL A 108 2.50 16.75 3.54
N ARG A 109 2.85 17.29 2.37
CA ARG A 109 2.05 18.27 1.63
C ARG A 109 2.11 17.95 0.14
N PHE A 110 1.19 18.52 -0.63
CA PHE A 110 1.29 18.57 -2.09
C PHE A 110 0.60 19.81 -2.66
N GLY A 111 0.86 20.09 -3.94
CA GLY A 111 0.16 21.08 -4.75
C GLY A 111 -0.48 20.44 -5.98
N VAL A 112 -1.61 21.00 -6.42
CA VAL A 112 -2.31 20.64 -7.66
C VAL A 112 -2.61 21.88 -8.51
N ASP A 113 -2.37 21.75 -9.81
CA ASP A 113 -2.97 22.58 -10.86
C ASP A 113 -4.18 21.84 -11.42
N LEU A 114 -5.30 22.53 -11.56
CA LEU A 114 -6.60 21.96 -11.95
C LEU A 114 -7.14 22.61 -13.24
N ALA A 115 -6.23 23.14 -14.06
CA ALA A 115 -6.50 23.62 -15.42
C ALA A 115 -6.69 22.45 -16.40
N ASN A 116 -7.41 22.70 -17.50
CA ASN A 116 -7.51 21.73 -18.59
C ASN A 116 -6.21 21.71 -19.41
N LEU A 117 -5.34 20.72 -19.14
CA LEU A 117 -4.05 20.55 -19.81
C LEU A 117 -4.09 19.65 -21.06
N LYS A 118 -5.27 19.31 -21.58
CA LYS A 118 -5.40 18.49 -22.79
C LYS A 118 -4.72 19.15 -24.01
N ALA A 119 -4.17 18.31 -24.89
CA ALA A 119 -3.83 18.75 -26.24
C ALA A 119 -5.13 19.11 -27.00
N PRO A 120 -5.15 20.21 -27.78
CA PRO A 120 -6.21 20.42 -28.78
C PRO A 120 -6.24 19.25 -29.79
N PRO A 121 -7.40 18.88 -30.33
CA PRO A 121 -7.50 17.94 -31.46
C PRO A 121 -6.63 18.39 -32.63
N ALA A 122 -6.05 17.43 -33.37
CA ALA A 122 -5.20 17.71 -34.53
C ALA A 122 -5.98 18.41 -35.66
N ASP A 123 -7.26 18.11 -35.78
CA ASP A 123 -8.13 18.54 -36.88
C ASP A 123 -8.89 19.86 -36.60
N GLY A 124 -8.62 20.50 -35.46
CA GLY A 124 -9.14 21.84 -35.13
C GLY A 124 -10.54 21.89 -34.51
N ASP A 125 -11.20 20.75 -34.29
CA ASP A 125 -12.48 20.66 -33.58
C ASP A 125 -12.41 21.26 -32.15
N GLU A 126 -13.55 21.76 -31.68
CA GLU A 126 -13.60 22.49 -30.42
C GLU A 126 -13.27 21.61 -29.19
N VAL A 127 -12.25 22.02 -28.43
CA VAL A 127 -12.01 21.53 -27.07
C VAL A 127 -13.23 21.85 -26.19
N ASP A 128 -13.76 20.83 -25.50
CA ASP A 128 -14.95 20.86 -24.63
C ASP A 128 -15.08 22.12 -23.77
N GLY A 129 -15.96 23.04 -24.17
CA GLY A 129 -16.75 23.99 -23.35
C GLY A 129 -16.04 25.01 -22.43
N GLU A 130 -14.96 24.65 -21.74
CA GLU A 130 -14.27 25.48 -20.76
C GLU A 130 -13.02 26.15 -21.36
N GLY A 131 -12.83 27.44 -21.06
CA GLY A 131 -11.69 28.22 -21.55
C GLY A 131 -10.34 27.74 -21.02
N VAL A 132 -9.25 28.04 -21.75
CA VAL A 132 -7.90 27.56 -21.42
C VAL A 132 -7.31 28.12 -20.12
N LEU A 133 -7.95 29.14 -19.52
CA LEU A 133 -7.63 29.65 -18.17
C LEU A 133 -8.77 29.32 -17.17
N SER A 134 -9.54 28.25 -17.40
CA SER A 134 -10.67 27.85 -16.54
C SER A 134 -10.25 27.63 -15.08
N THR A 135 -11.00 28.27 -14.18
CA THR A 135 -10.87 28.06 -12.73
C THR A 135 -11.87 27.04 -12.19
N SER A 136 -12.61 26.31 -13.04
CA SER A 136 -13.72 25.46 -12.60
C SER A 136 -13.28 24.31 -11.68
N GLY A 137 -12.21 23.58 -12.02
CA GLY A 137 -11.67 22.47 -11.22
C GLY A 137 -11.25 22.95 -9.82
N THR A 138 -10.56 24.09 -9.77
CA THR A 138 -10.20 24.78 -8.52
C THR A 138 -11.44 25.19 -7.72
N ARG A 139 -12.45 25.79 -8.36
CA ARG A 139 -13.72 26.17 -7.70
C ARG A 139 -14.48 24.96 -7.16
N LYS A 140 -14.50 23.84 -7.89
CA LYS A 140 -15.09 22.56 -7.47
C LYS A 140 -14.36 22.02 -6.21
N VAL A 141 -13.03 21.91 -6.25
CA VAL A 141 -12.23 21.45 -5.08
C VAL A 141 -12.41 22.37 -3.88
N VAL A 142 -12.29 23.68 -4.04
CA VAL A 142 -12.48 24.65 -2.93
C VAL A 142 -13.92 24.60 -2.38
N GLY A 143 -14.93 24.38 -3.24
CA GLY A 143 -16.30 24.14 -2.81
C GLY A 143 -16.45 22.93 -1.88
N THR A 144 -15.66 21.87 -2.08
CA THR A 144 -15.66 20.68 -1.18
C THR A 144 -14.91 20.87 0.13
N LEU A 145 -14.16 21.97 0.30
CA LEU A 145 -13.55 22.35 1.58
C LEU A 145 -14.54 23.04 2.52
N ALA A 146 -15.54 23.73 1.96
CA ALA A 146 -16.56 24.41 2.74
C ALA A 146 -17.37 23.40 3.58
N GLY A 147 -17.39 23.58 4.89
CA GLY A 147 -18.00 22.64 5.83
C GLY A 147 -17.21 21.35 6.09
N LYS A 148 -16.03 21.17 5.47
CA LYS A 148 -15.11 20.04 5.75
C LYS A 148 -13.78 20.46 6.37
N ALA A 149 -13.19 21.59 5.98
CA ALA A 149 -11.90 22.03 6.53
C ALA A 149 -12.10 22.76 7.87
N ILE A 150 -11.19 22.52 8.82
CA ILE A 150 -11.19 23.21 10.12
C ILE A 150 -10.84 24.70 9.93
N ASP A 151 -11.51 25.59 10.68
CA ASP A 151 -11.36 27.06 10.59
C ASP A 151 -11.60 27.67 9.19
N PHE A 152 -12.29 26.95 8.29
CA PHE A 152 -12.45 27.35 6.89
C PHE A 152 -13.10 28.74 6.72
N ASP A 153 -12.33 29.65 6.13
CA ASP A 153 -12.77 30.96 5.66
C ASP A 153 -12.16 31.19 4.27
N ASP A 154 -12.95 31.70 3.34
CA ASP A 154 -12.56 31.95 1.96
C ASP A 154 -12.66 33.44 1.56
N THR A 155 -12.76 34.36 2.52
CA THR A 155 -12.89 35.81 2.32
C THR A 155 -11.76 36.38 1.46
N TRP A 156 -10.50 36.10 1.82
CA TRP A 156 -9.34 36.53 1.01
C TRP A 156 -9.24 35.74 -0.30
N TYR A 157 -9.58 34.45 -0.31
CA TYR A 157 -9.65 33.68 -1.56
C TYR A 157 -10.63 34.31 -2.56
N ARG A 158 -11.84 34.69 -2.14
CA ARG A 158 -12.85 35.32 -3.01
C ARG A 158 -12.40 36.66 -3.57
N SER A 159 -11.74 37.50 -2.77
CA SER A 159 -11.22 38.79 -3.26
C SER A 159 -10.08 38.60 -4.26
N LEU A 160 -9.08 37.77 -3.93
CA LEU A 160 -7.96 37.49 -4.82
C LEU A 160 -8.41 36.76 -6.09
N LEU A 161 -9.35 35.83 -5.99
CA LEU A 161 -9.99 35.16 -7.14
C LEU A 161 -10.66 36.17 -8.06
N LYS A 162 -11.47 37.10 -7.53
CA LYS A 162 -12.09 38.17 -8.32
C LYS A 162 -11.06 39.06 -9.03
N PHE A 163 -9.87 39.23 -8.45
CA PHE A 163 -8.79 40.04 -9.00
C PHE A 163 -7.96 39.31 -10.08
N PHE A 164 -7.64 38.03 -9.85
CA PHE A 164 -6.73 37.24 -10.69
C PHE A 164 -7.44 36.42 -11.78
N ASP A 165 -8.70 36.01 -11.60
CA ASP A 165 -9.38 35.11 -12.53
C ASP A 165 -9.54 35.72 -13.93
N GLN A 166 -8.92 35.09 -14.93
CA GLN A 166 -9.03 35.47 -16.35
C GLN A 166 -9.98 34.55 -17.14
N SER A 167 -10.65 33.58 -16.50
CA SER A 167 -11.53 32.63 -17.20
C SER A 167 -12.79 33.26 -17.81
N GLN A 168 -13.07 34.53 -17.49
CA GLN A 168 -14.19 35.31 -18.01
C GLN A 168 -13.81 36.14 -19.25
N GLN A 169 -12.53 36.14 -19.66
CA GLN A 169 -12.08 36.75 -20.91
C GLN A 169 -12.55 35.91 -22.12
N PRO A 170 -12.71 36.49 -23.32
CA PRO A 170 -12.92 35.73 -24.56
C PRO A 170 -11.87 34.63 -24.78
N LYS A 171 -12.24 33.53 -25.44
CA LYS A 171 -11.41 32.31 -25.62
C LYS A 171 -10.09 32.65 -26.31
N GLU A 172 -10.13 33.57 -27.26
CA GLU A 172 -9.01 34.14 -28.02
C GLU A 172 -8.07 34.90 -27.09
N ARG A 173 -8.61 35.77 -26.22
CA ARG A 173 -7.82 36.54 -25.26
C ARG A 173 -7.21 35.64 -24.17
N GLN A 174 -7.88 34.57 -23.77
CA GLN A 174 -7.30 33.56 -22.88
C GLN A 174 -6.11 32.84 -23.55
N LEU A 175 -6.22 32.51 -24.85
CA LEU A 175 -5.13 31.92 -25.63
C LEU A 175 -3.95 32.87 -25.82
N GLU A 176 -4.19 34.15 -26.12
CA GLU A 176 -3.17 35.20 -26.18
C GLU A 176 -2.39 35.31 -24.86
N LEU A 177 -3.11 35.43 -23.74
CA LEU A 177 -2.50 35.54 -22.41
C LEU A 177 -1.71 34.28 -22.04
N ALA A 178 -2.24 33.10 -22.35
CA ALA A 178 -1.54 31.82 -22.14
C ALA A 178 -0.25 31.72 -22.99
N ALA A 179 -0.28 32.19 -24.23
CA ALA A 179 0.89 32.21 -25.12
C ALA A 179 1.95 33.23 -24.65
N GLN A 180 1.52 34.44 -24.27
CA GLN A 180 2.40 35.48 -23.72
C GLN A 180 3.06 35.08 -22.39
N VAL A 181 2.37 34.28 -21.57
CA VAL A 181 2.86 33.78 -20.28
C VAL A 181 3.65 32.46 -20.41
N GLY A 182 3.42 31.69 -21.46
CA GLY A 182 4.05 30.39 -21.73
C GLY A 182 3.46 29.19 -20.96
N HIS A 183 2.37 29.38 -20.18
CA HIS A 183 1.64 28.30 -19.50
C HIS A 183 0.18 28.70 -19.23
N GLN A 184 -0.67 27.71 -18.96
CA GLN A 184 -2.13 27.88 -18.82
C GLN A 184 -2.64 27.87 -17.37
N THR A 185 -1.81 27.51 -16.39
CA THR A 185 -2.16 27.43 -14.95
C THR A 185 -2.72 28.76 -14.42
N PRO A 186 -4.01 28.84 -14.04
CA PRO A 186 -4.62 30.06 -13.54
C PRO A 186 -4.53 30.16 -12.01
N ILE A 187 -4.62 29.04 -11.29
CA ILE A 187 -4.58 28.94 -9.83
C ILE A 187 -4.04 27.55 -9.46
N VAL A 188 -3.23 27.47 -8.41
CA VAL A 188 -2.81 26.21 -7.77
C VAL A 188 -3.41 26.10 -6.37
N VAL A 189 -3.84 24.91 -5.97
CA VAL A 189 -4.27 24.59 -4.59
C VAL A 189 -3.21 23.71 -3.94
N GLY A 190 -2.85 23.96 -2.68
CA GLY A 190 -1.94 23.10 -1.92
C GLY A 190 -2.52 22.67 -0.58
N PHE A 191 -2.14 21.48 -0.12
CA PHE A 191 -2.68 20.83 1.07
C PHE A 191 -1.54 20.48 2.03
N ASP A 192 -1.56 20.99 3.27
CA ASP A 192 -0.74 20.46 4.36
C ASP A 192 -1.57 19.41 5.11
N ILE A 193 -1.24 18.13 4.96
CA ILE A 193 -1.97 17.07 5.65
C ILE A 193 -1.47 17.03 7.11
N GLN A 194 -2.35 17.04 8.10
CA GLN A 194 -1.94 17.15 9.51
C GLN A 194 -1.70 15.75 10.12
N PRO A 195 -0.49 15.43 10.63
CA PRO A 195 -0.17 14.10 11.17
C PRO A 195 -0.85 13.78 12.51
N LYS A 196 -1.72 14.66 13.01
CA LYS A 196 -2.56 14.42 14.18
C LYS A 196 -3.94 15.02 13.91
N ALA A 197 -4.98 14.19 13.95
CA ALA A 197 -6.34 14.68 14.16
C ALA A 197 -6.38 15.45 15.49
N ALA A 198 -6.81 16.70 15.46
CA ALA A 198 -6.99 17.46 16.71
C ALA A 198 -8.26 16.96 17.42
N PRO A 199 -8.40 17.11 18.75
CA PRO A 199 -9.65 16.73 19.44
C PRO A 199 -10.90 17.41 18.87
N SER A 200 -10.75 18.59 18.25
CA SER A 200 -11.80 19.32 17.55
C SER A 200 -12.15 18.80 16.16
N THR A 201 -11.36 17.89 15.58
CA THR A 201 -11.67 17.22 14.30
C THR A 201 -12.38 15.88 14.50
N LEU A 202 -12.67 15.49 15.75
CA LEU A 202 -13.27 14.20 16.12
C LEU A 202 -14.68 14.38 16.69
N GLY A 203 -15.62 13.58 16.20
CA GLY A 203 -16.98 13.51 16.74
C GLY A 203 -17.04 12.77 18.08
N LYS A 204 -18.22 12.78 18.71
CA LYS A 204 -18.47 12.09 20.01
C LYS A 204 -18.16 10.59 20.00
N ASN A 205 -18.10 9.98 18.82
CA ASN A 205 -17.84 8.55 18.60
C ASN A 205 -16.39 8.27 18.11
N GLY A 206 -15.52 9.29 18.00
CA GLY A 206 -14.15 9.16 17.47
C GLY A 206 -14.03 9.23 15.94
N GLU A 207 -15.14 9.41 15.22
CA GLU A 207 -15.16 9.64 13.76
C GLU A 207 -14.51 10.98 13.39
N ILE A 208 -13.75 11.07 12.29
CA ILE A 208 -13.24 12.35 11.80
C ILE A 208 -14.40 13.15 11.19
N GLN A 209 -14.71 14.31 11.75
CA GLN A 209 -15.78 15.21 11.27
C GLN A 209 -15.28 16.29 10.31
N THR A 210 -13.98 16.57 10.30
CA THR A 210 -13.36 17.59 9.44
C THR A 210 -12.07 17.07 8.81
N LEU A 211 -11.89 17.33 7.51
CA LEU A 211 -10.72 16.96 6.71
C LEU A 211 -9.42 17.29 7.46
N PRO A 212 -8.52 16.33 7.71
CA PRO A 212 -7.30 16.54 8.47
C PRO A 212 -6.20 17.20 7.62
N ALA A 213 -6.50 18.29 6.93
CA ALA A 213 -5.56 19.04 6.11
C ALA A 213 -5.86 20.55 6.10
N MET A 214 -4.81 21.36 6.09
CA MET A 214 -4.88 22.82 5.94
C MET A 214 -4.59 23.20 4.49
N ALA A 215 -5.66 23.52 3.75
CA ALA A 215 -5.59 23.96 2.36
C ALA A 215 -5.04 25.39 2.23
N LYS A 216 -4.45 25.67 1.06
CA LYS A 216 -3.90 26.96 0.64
C LYS A 216 -4.16 27.17 -0.83
N VAL A 217 -4.24 28.42 -1.25
CA VAL A 217 -4.39 28.82 -2.66
C VAL A 217 -3.21 29.68 -3.08
N TYR A 218 -2.75 29.48 -4.32
CA TYR A 218 -1.62 30.17 -4.93
C TYR A 218 -2.07 30.79 -6.27
N PHE A 219 -1.99 32.11 -6.37
CA PHE A 219 -2.35 32.89 -7.54
C PHE A 219 -1.06 33.30 -8.29
N PRO A 220 -0.82 32.78 -9.52
CA PRO A 220 0.22 33.29 -10.40
C PRO A 220 -0.19 34.67 -10.94
N PRO A 221 0.58 35.75 -10.72
CA PRO A 221 0.19 37.09 -11.17
C PRO A 221 0.35 37.27 -12.69
N CYS A 222 0.96 36.32 -13.39
CA CYS A 222 1.46 36.50 -14.76
C CYS A 222 0.37 36.79 -15.79
N HIS A 223 -0.78 36.12 -15.75
CA HIS A 223 -1.86 36.36 -16.73
C HIS A 223 -2.56 37.69 -16.48
N THR A 224 -2.78 38.08 -15.22
CA THR A 224 -3.37 39.38 -14.87
C THR A 224 -2.40 40.54 -15.13
N ALA A 225 -1.11 40.36 -14.89
CA ALA A 225 -0.06 41.33 -15.22
C ALA A 225 -0.01 41.58 -16.74
N ALA A 226 0.01 40.50 -17.54
CA ALA A 226 -0.09 40.56 -18.99
C ALA A 226 -1.39 41.21 -19.49
N ALA A 227 -2.53 40.92 -18.84
CA ALA A 227 -3.83 41.50 -19.19
C ALA A 227 -3.91 43.01 -18.89
N ARG A 228 -3.15 43.52 -17.91
CA ARG A 228 -3.16 44.92 -17.47
C ARG A 228 -1.97 45.75 -17.97
N GLY A 229 -0.97 45.13 -18.61
CA GLY A 229 0.27 45.82 -19.00
C GLY A 229 1.14 46.26 -17.80
N GLN A 230 1.01 45.56 -16.66
CA GLN A 230 1.74 45.84 -15.43
C GLN A 230 2.84 44.80 -15.18
N THR A 231 3.83 45.13 -14.34
CA THR A 231 4.78 44.12 -13.84
C THR A 231 4.10 43.18 -12.85
N ARG A 232 4.54 41.93 -12.78
CA ARG A 232 4.01 40.93 -11.82
C ARG A 232 4.05 41.38 -10.34
N TRP A 233 5.07 42.13 -9.91
CA TRP A 233 5.16 42.66 -8.54
C TRP A 233 4.05 43.68 -8.23
N HIS A 234 3.90 44.72 -9.07
CA HIS A 234 2.81 45.69 -8.92
C HIS A 234 1.43 45.00 -8.92
N THR A 235 1.22 43.98 -9.77
CA THR A 235 -0.03 43.20 -9.78
C THR A 235 -0.27 42.42 -8.47
N ILE A 236 0.78 41.96 -7.76
CA ILE A 236 0.62 41.41 -6.39
C ILE A 236 0.28 42.52 -5.39
N CYS A 237 0.94 43.68 -5.47
CA CYS A 237 0.69 44.81 -4.57
C CYS A 237 -0.75 45.32 -4.71
N ASP A 238 -1.24 45.53 -5.93
CA ASP A 238 -2.62 45.89 -6.24
C ASP A 238 -3.64 44.88 -5.68
N ALA A 239 -3.31 43.58 -5.72
CA ALA A 239 -4.18 42.53 -5.19
C ALA A 239 -4.28 42.59 -3.65
N ILE A 240 -3.16 42.83 -2.97
CA ILE A 240 -3.11 42.92 -1.50
C ILE A 240 -3.84 44.18 -1.01
N HIS A 241 -3.68 45.33 -1.68
CA HIS A 241 -4.41 46.55 -1.33
C HIS A 241 -5.93 46.46 -1.58
N GLN A 242 -6.40 45.46 -2.34
CA GLN A 242 -7.82 45.16 -2.56
C GLN A 242 -8.36 44.03 -1.65
N LEU A 243 -7.60 43.58 -0.65
CA LEU A 243 -8.10 42.65 0.36
C LEU A 243 -9.06 43.37 1.34
N PRO A 244 -10.19 42.74 1.72
CA PRO A 244 -11.11 43.30 2.71
C PRO A 244 -10.41 43.67 4.02
N ASP A 245 -10.73 44.87 4.53
CA ASP A 245 -10.23 45.48 5.76
C ASP A 245 -8.70 45.63 5.88
N ILE A 246 -7.91 45.41 4.83
CA ILE A 246 -6.44 45.30 4.91
C ILE A 246 -5.77 46.50 5.62
N SER A 247 -6.14 47.72 5.23
CA SER A 247 -5.60 48.96 5.81
C SER A 247 -6.15 49.31 7.20
N ALA A 248 -7.31 48.76 7.56
CA ALA A 248 -8.05 49.12 8.78
C ALA A 248 -7.79 48.13 9.94
N LYS A 249 -7.72 46.83 9.65
CA LYS A 249 -7.50 45.76 10.63
C LYS A 249 -6.09 45.17 10.59
N TYR A 250 -5.40 45.24 9.44
CA TYR A 250 -4.14 44.52 9.22
C TYR A 250 -2.96 45.39 8.73
N PRO A 251 -2.75 46.63 9.25
CA PRO A 251 -1.69 47.52 8.74
C PRO A 251 -0.28 46.93 8.82
N ILE A 252 -0.02 46.02 9.77
CA ILE A 252 1.26 45.28 9.90
C ILE A 252 1.59 44.47 8.62
N LEU A 253 0.58 43.95 7.90
CA LEU A 253 0.80 43.29 6.60
C LEU A 253 1.26 44.28 5.53
N LEU A 254 0.72 45.50 5.52
CA LEU A 254 1.11 46.55 4.56
C LEU A 254 2.51 47.10 4.87
N GLU A 255 2.88 47.23 6.14
CA GLU A 255 4.26 47.54 6.54
C GLU A 255 5.24 46.45 6.09
N SER A 256 4.88 45.17 6.31
CA SER A 256 5.72 44.03 5.91
C SER A 256 5.79 43.85 4.39
N LEU A 257 4.74 44.25 3.64
CA LEU A 257 4.77 44.35 2.18
C LEU A 257 5.70 45.49 1.73
N LYS A 258 5.57 46.68 2.37
CA LYS A 258 6.41 47.85 2.09
C LYS A 258 7.89 47.57 2.32
N MET A 259 8.26 46.75 3.30
CA MET A 259 9.66 46.35 3.50
C MET A 259 10.25 45.62 2.27
N ILE A 260 9.44 44.85 1.55
CA ILE A 260 9.85 44.16 0.32
C ILE A 260 9.84 45.14 -0.87
N ASP A 261 8.84 46.03 -0.95
CA ASP A 261 8.74 47.06 -1.99
C ASP A 261 9.92 48.05 -1.92
N ASP A 262 10.24 48.58 -0.73
CA ASP A 262 11.39 49.45 -0.45
C ASP A 262 12.74 48.76 -0.66
N TYR A 263 12.78 47.42 -0.68
CA TYR A 263 13.95 46.67 -1.10
C TYR A 263 14.01 46.57 -2.62
N LEU A 264 12.93 46.15 -3.29
CA LEU A 264 12.87 46.02 -4.75
C LEU A 264 13.03 47.39 -5.47
N ALA A 265 12.65 48.49 -4.84
CA ALA A 265 12.91 49.85 -5.31
C ALA A 265 14.40 50.23 -5.34
N THR A 266 15.27 49.51 -4.62
CA THR A 266 16.74 49.69 -4.68
C THR A 266 17.43 48.84 -5.76
N LYS A 267 16.65 48.12 -6.58
CA LYS A 267 17.13 47.08 -7.50
C LYS A 267 16.58 47.33 -8.93
N PRO A 268 17.18 46.71 -9.97
CA PRO A 268 16.71 46.89 -11.35
C PRO A 268 15.24 46.48 -11.53
N ASP A 269 14.47 47.23 -12.31
CA ASP A 269 13.03 46.98 -12.51
C ASP A 269 12.70 45.56 -13.02
N SER A 270 13.63 44.89 -13.71
CA SER A 270 13.47 43.50 -14.13
C SER A 270 13.25 42.52 -12.96
N TRP A 271 13.66 42.86 -11.73
CA TRP A 271 13.40 42.06 -10.54
C TRP A 271 11.90 42.05 -10.17
N LYS A 272 11.13 43.07 -10.60
CA LYS A 272 9.66 43.15 -10.42
C LYS A 272 8.91 42.10 -11.26
N GLU A 273 9.54 41.49 -12.27
CA GLU A 273 9.03 40.32 -12.98
C GLU A 273 9.35 38.98 -12.31
N GLY A 274 10.20 38.98 -11.28
CA GLY A 274 10.53 37.80 -10.48
C GLY A 274 9.34 37.27 -9.68
N ALA A 275 8.31 38.08 -9.45
CA ALA A 275 7.10 37.68 -8.73
C ALA A 275 6.36 36.51 -9.42
N ARG A 276 6.24 35.38 -8.71
CA ARG A 276 5.75 34.10 -9.25
C ARG A 276 4.41 33.64 -8.67
N TYR A 277 4.15 33.84 -7.37
CA TYR A 277 2.85 33.57 -6.75
C TYR A 277 2.58 34.54 -5.59
N LEU A 278 1.31 34.92 -5.41
CA LEU A 278 0.76 35.32 -4.11
C LEU A 278 -0.07 34.16 -3.56
N ALA A 279 0.09 33.81 -2.29
CA ALA A 279 -0.65 32.71 -1.68
C ALA A 279 -1.26 33.07 -0.31
N THR A 280 -2.41 32.46 0.01
CA THR A 280 -3.09 32.56 1.31
C THR A 280 -3.50 31.19 1.82
N ASP A 281 -3.58 31.05 3.15
CA ASP A 281 -4.20 29.91 3.82
C ASP A 281 -5.75 30.09 3.80
N PHE A 282 -6.54 28.99 3.88
CA PHE A 282 -8.02 29.03 3.95
C PHE A 282 -8.52 29.12 5.41
N VAL A 283 -8.15 30.21 6.10
CA VAL A 283 -8.58 30.52 7.47
C VAL A 283 -8.89 32.01 7.60
N SER A 284 -9.56 32.41 8.69
CA SER A 284 -10.01 33.80 8.86
C SER A 284 -8.85 34.81 8.69
N PRO A 285 -9.11 36.03 8.17
CA PRO A 285 -8.09 37.06 7.96
C PRO A 285 -7.19 37.35 9.18
N GLU A 286 -7.69 37.17 10.41
CA GLU A 286 -6.96 37.33 11.66
C GLU A 286 -5.98 36.18 11.97
N LYS A 287 -6.19 35.01 11.36
CA LYS A 287 -5.35 33.80 11.46
C LYS A 287 -4.46 33.58 10.24
N SER A 288 -4.84 34.14 9.09
CA SER A 288 -4.20 33.88 7.80
C SER A 288 -2.88 34.62 7.59
N ARG A 289 -2.16 34.24 6.53
CA ARG A 289 -0.85 34.76 6.12
C ARG A 289 -0.83 34.95 4.62
N LEU A 290 -0.17 36.01 4.18
CA LEU A 290 0.16 36.21 2.77
C LEU A 290 1.58 35.71 2.52
N LYS A 291 1.78 34.88 1.50
CA LYS A 291 3.10 34.39 1.09
C LYS A 291 3.40 34.85 -0.33
N ILE A 292 4.43 35.67 -0.48
CA ILE A 292 4.84 36.23 -1.77
C ILE A 292 6.08 35.50 -2.24
N TYR A 293 5.97 34.79 -3.36
CA TYR A 293 7.04 33.99 -3.95
C TYR A 293 7.71 34.80 -5.06
N LEU A 294 9.01 35.07 -4.91
CA LEU A 294 9.86 35.78 -5.87
C LEU A 294 10.97 34.84 -6.37
N ARG A 295 11.27 34.88 -7.67
CA ARG A 295 12.45 34.21 -8.25
C ARG A 295 13.63 35.18 -8.30
N TYR A 296 14.81 34.70 -7.94
CA TYR A 296 16.02 35.52 -7.87
C TYR A 296 16.94 35.34 -9.09
N PRO A 297 17.41 36.42 -9.76
CA PRO A 297 18.21 36.31 -11.00
C PRO A 297 19.74 36.40 -10.83
N GLY A 298 20.24 36.64 -9.61
CA GLY A 298 21.67 36.85 -9.36
C GLY A 298 22.55 35.59 -9.47
N ASN A 299 23.86 35.77 -9.40
CA ASN A 299 24.89 34.79 -9.75
C ASN A 299 25.96 34.58 -8.67
N SER A 300 25.70 34.93 -7.42
CA SER A 300 26.56 34.54 -6.28
C SER A 300 25.73 34.24 -5.02
N PHE A 301 26.33 33.52 -4.07
CA PHE A 301 25.67 33.23 -2.79
C PHE A 301 25.37 34.51 -1.98
N ASP A 302 26.28 35.49 -1.96
CA ASP A 302 26.06 36.74 -1.23
C ASP A 302 24.92 37.58 -1.82
N GLU A 303 24.76 37.57 -3.15
CA GLU A 303 23.60 38.15 -3.84
C GLU A 303 22.27 37.45 -3.46
N ILE A 304 22.29 36.11 -3.37
CA ILE A 304 21.16 35.31 -2.90
C ILE A 304 20.84 35.64 -1.42
N TRP A 305 21.86 35.89 -0.59
CA TRP A 305 21.72 36.24 0.83
C TRP A 305 21.23 37.66 1.07
N ASP A 306 21.71 38.63 0.27
CA ASP A 306 21.18 40.00 0.19
C ASP A 306 19.68 39.96 -0.14
N PHE A 307 19.25 39.13 -1.11
CA PHE A 307 17.82 38.96 -1.40
C PHE A 307 17.06 38.27 -0.26
N PHE A 308 17.58 37.19 0.31
CA PHE A 308 16.95 36.48 1.45
C PHE A 308 16.76 37.37 2.68
N THR A 309 17.67 38.32 2.93
CA THR A 309 17.63 39.26 4.05
C THR A 309 17.00 40.62 3.72
N LEU A 310 16.54 40.84 2.46
CA LEU A 310 16.11 42.14 1.94
C LEU A 310 17.17 43.25 2.20
N GLY A 311 18.45 42.94 1.96
CA GLY A 311 19.58 43.81 2.25
C GLY A 311 19.71 44.13 3.74
N GLY A 312 19.74 43.08 4.57
CA GLY A 312 19.84 43.19 6.03
C GLY A 312 18.59 43.73 6.76
N ARG A 313 17.51 44.10 6.06
CA ARG A 313 16.24 44.54 6.68
C ARG A 313 15.57 43.43 7.50
N ILE A 314 15.82 42.16 7.16
CA ILE A 314 15.44 40.99 7.95
C ILE A 314 16.68 40.49 8.73
N PRO A 315 16.65 40.50 10.08
CA PRO A 315 17.78 40.00 10.88
C PRO A 315 18.04 38.51 10.71
N ALA A 316 19.26 38.16 10.28
CA ALA A 316 19.75 36.80 10.14
C ALA A 316 21.17 36.67 10.74
N PRO A 317 21.37 35.84 11.78
CA PRO A 317 22.70 35.49 12.30
C PRO A 317 23.59 34.79 11.27
N GLU A 318 24.90 35.04 11.34
CA GLU A 318 25.86 34.48 10.38
C GLU A 318 25.93 32.94 10.39
N HIS A 319 25.63 32.29 11.52
CA HIS A 319 25.55 30.82 11.56
C HIS A 319 24.46 30.28 10.61
N ASN A 320 23.36 31.01 10.39
CA ASN A 320 22.35 30.60 9.42
C ASN A 320 22.92 30.66 8.01
N LYS A 321 23.72 31.69 7.68
CA LYS A 321 24.39 31.82 6.38
C LYS A 321 25.23 30.57 6.06
N VAL A 322 26.05 30.14 7.03
CA VAL A 322 26.88 28.92 6.92
C VAL A 322 26.02 27.66 6.74
N MET A 323 24.92 27.51 7.49
CA MET A 323 23.98 26.40 7.30
C MET A 323 23.45 26.29 5.85
N PHE A 324 23.15 27.42 5.20
CA PHE A 324 22.71 27.44 3.80
C PHE A 324 23.82 27.11 2.81
N GLN A 325 25.06 27.56 3.06
CA GLN A 325 26.22 27.22 2.24
C GLN A 325 26.54 25.72 2.31
N ASP A 326 26.52 25.14 3.52
CA ASP A 326 26.66 23.70 3.73
C ASP A 326 25.56 22.90 3.02
N LEU A 327 24.32 23.39 3.03
CA LEU A 327 23.20 22.70 2.38
C LEU A 327 23.43 22.62 0.85
N MET A 328 23.82 23.74 0.23
CA MET A 328 24.15 23.76 -1.20
C MET A 328 25.36 22.88 -1.54
N ALA A 329 26.40 22.90 -0.71
CA ALA A 329 27.64 22.15 -0.94
C ALA A 329 27.42 20.63 -0.76
N LEU A 330 26.75 20.20 0.32
CA LEU A 330 26.54 18.79 0.61
C LEU A 330 25.54 18.15 -0.36
N THR A 331 24.49 18.85 -0.80
CA THR A 331 23.52 18.33 -1.78
C THR A 331 23.96 18.53 -3.24
N GLY A 332 25.23 18.86 -3.48
CA GLY A 332 25.79 19.16 -4.80
C GLY A 332 26.89 18.19 -5.25
N PRO A 333 27.82 18.62 -6.13
CA PRO A 333 28.96 17.78 -6.52
C PRO A 333 29.81 17.44 -5.30
N SER A 334 29.90 16.14 -4.98
CA SER A 334 30.82 15.63 -3.97
C SER A 334 32.01 14.95 -4.65
N ASP A 335 33.23 15.37 -4.31
CA ASP A 335 34.48 14.78 -4.78
C ASP A 335 34.71 13.39 -4.16
N GLU A 336 33.93 12.38 -4.57
CA GLU A 336 34.11 10.97 -4.16
C GLU A 336 35.35 10.31 -4.83
N ALA A 337 36.34 11.13 -5.21
CA ALA A 337 37.64 10.78 -5.77
C ALA A 337 38.77 10.68 -4.70
N GLY A 338 38.43 10.17 -3.52
CA GLY A 338 39.36 9.41 -2.66
C GLY A 338 40.63 10.09 -2.15
N ASN A 339 40.69 11.43 -2.04
CA ASN A 339 41.86 12.14 -1.51
C ASN A 339 41.49 13.07 -0.35
N GLY A 340 41.85 12.69 0.88
CA GLY A 340 41.51 13.40 2.11
C GLY A 340 42.19 14.76 2.26
N ARG A 341 41.63 15.79 1.62
CA ARG A 341 41.97 17.21 1.84
C ARG A 341 40.84 17.92 2.60
N SER A 342 41.23 18.94 3.37
CA SER A 342 40.34 19.71 4.25
C SER A 342 39.15 20.31 3.50
N HIS A 343 38.00 20.41 4.17
CA HIS A 343 36.80 21.09 3.69
C HIS A 343 36.97 22.62 3.62
N THR A 344 37.83 23.10 2.72
CA THR A 344 37.70 24.46 2.18
C THR A 344 36.59 24.44 1.14
N VAL A 345 35.49 25.17 1.39
CA VAL A 345 34.43 25.40 0.39
C VAL A 345 35.08 25.88 -0.90
N ASN A 346 34.85 25.19 -2.01
CA ASN A 346 35.37 25.61 -3.31
C ASN A 346 34.76 26.97 -3.67
N PRO A 347 35.56 28.06 -3.79
CA PRO A 347 35.03 29.37 -4.19
C PRO A 347 34.40 29.32 -5.59
N ASP A 348 34.94 28.45 -6.45
CA ASP A 348 34.55 28.25 -7.84
C ASP A 348 33.45 27.17 -7.98
N LEU A 349 32.52 27.11 -7.02
CA LEU A 349 31.18 26.61 -7.33
C LEU A 349 30.64 27.45 -8.48
N ASP A 350 30.42 26.85 -9.66
CA ASP A 350 29.94 27.57 -10.83
C ASP A 350 28.46 27.99 -10.65
N TYR A 351 28.29 29.13 -9.99
CA TYR A 351 27.00 29.77 -9.74
C TYR A 351 26.27 30.16 -11.04
N THR A 352 26.90 30.09 -12.23
CA THR A 352 26.16 30.25 -13.48
C THR A 352 25.21 29.08 -13.74
N ASN A 353 25.41 27.90 -13.14
CA ASN A 353 24.45 26.79 -13.24
C ASN A 353 23.12 27.09 -12.50
N PHE A 354 23.12 27.95 -11.48
CA PHE A 354 21.87 28.45 -10.87
C PHE A 354 21.01 29.28 -11.86
N ARG A 355 21.59 29.78 -12.96
CA ARG A 355 20.83 30.50 -14.00
C ARG A 355 19.89 29.60 -14.80
N ARG A 356 20.15 28.28 -14.91
CA ARG A 356 19.33 27.40 -15.77
C ARG A 356 17.90 27.24 -15.23
N LYS A 357 17.74 27.15 -13.90
CA LYS A 357 16.45 27.18 -13.21
C LYS A 357 16.59 27.92 -11.87
N MET A 358 16.08 29.15 -11.83
CA MET A 358 16.30 30.13 -10.74
C MET A 358 15.90 29.62 -9.34
N THR A 359 16.70 30.00 -8.34
CA THR A 359 16.35 29.97 -6.92
C THR A 359 15.00 30.66 -6.65
N CYS A 360 14.15 30.03 -5.83
CA CYS A 360 12.85 30.57 -5.44
C CYS A 360 12.89 30.99 -3.97
N ILE A 361 12.55 32.24 -3.66
CA ILE A 361 12.51 32.77 -2.30
C ILE A 361 11.08 33.24 -2.02
N TYR A 362 10.51 32.86 -0.88
CA TYR A 362 9.25 33.44 -0.41
C TYR A 362 9.39 34.21 0.88
N PHE A 363 8.56 35.24 1.00
CA PHE A 363 8.37 36.04 2.19
C PHE A 363 6.97 35.75 2.74
N SER A 364 6.90 35.37 4.02
CA SER A 364 5.66 35.08 4.73
C SER A 364 5.30 36.25 5.63
N LEU A 365 4.12 36.83 5.43
CA LEU A 365 3.61 38.03 6.10
C LEU A 365 2.42 37.63 6.98
N SER A 366 2.43 38.01 8.26
CA SER A 366 1.29 37.89 9.18
C SER A 366 0.94 39.21 9.85
N ASN A 367 -0.28 39.31 10.36
CA ASN A 367 -0.74 40.43 11.18
C ASN A 367 -0.02 40.57 12.55
N LYS A 368 1.00 39.74 12.85
CA LYS A 368 1.72 39.72 14.13
C LYS A 368 3.14 40.27 14.04
N ASN A 369 3.77 40.22 12.87
CA ASN A 369 5.18 40.54 12.69
C ASN A 369 5.38 41.54 11.55
N ARG A 370 6.07 42.66 11.83
CA ARG A 370 6.37 43.72 10.84
C ARG A 370 7.46 43.31 9.85
N THR A 371 8.33 42.38 10.26
CA THR A 371 9.37 41.77 9.42
C THR A 371 8.82 40.47 8.82
N PRO A 372 8.88 40.26 7.50
CA PRO A 372 8.42 39.02 6.89
C PRO A 372 9.37 37.86 7.21
N GLY A 373 8.84 36.64 7.37
CA GLY A 373 9.63 35.43 7.54
C GLY A 373 10.14 34.89 6.19
N PRO A 374 11.47 34.87 5.92
CA PRO A 374 12.00 34.45 4.63
C PRO A 374 12.26 32.94 4.56
N LYS A 375 12.00 32.35 3.39
CA LYS A 375 12.41 30.98 3.04
C LYS A 375 12.97 30.91 1.62
N ILE A 376 14.17 30.36 1.48
CA ILE A 376 14.82 30.08 0.19
C ILE A 376 14.62 28.61 -0.18
N GLY A 377 14.41 28.35 -1.47
CA GLY A 377 14.40 27.04 -2.12
C GLY A 377 15.46 26.96 -3.20
N ILE A 378 16.45 26.08 -2.99
CA ILE A 378 17.52 25.76 -3.94
C ILE A 378 17.05 24.62 -4.86
N TYR A 379 17.52 24.60 -6.11
CA TYR A 379 17.17 23.58 -7.11
C TYR A 379 18.39 22.64 -7.30
N PRO A 380 18.55 21.59 -6.48
CA PRO A 380 19.79 20.79 -6.46
C PRO A 380 20.03 20.02 -7.77
N ALA A 381 18.97 19.69 -8.50
CA ALA A 381 19.02 19.11 -9.85
C ALA A 381 19.63 20.04 -10.94
N ASN A 382 20.10 21.25 -10.60
CA ASN A 382 20.94 22.07 -11.48
C ASN A 382 22.44 21.70 -11.41
N PHE A 383 22.87 21.00 -10.34
CA PHE A 383 24.30 20.85 -10.01
C PHE A 383 24.68 19.49 -9.37
N ALA A 384 23.75 18.72 -8.81
CA ALA A 384 24.00 17.33 -8.43
C ALA A 384 23.99 16.39 -9.66
N ALA A 385 24.69 15.26 -9.58
CA ALA A 385 24.74 14.27 -10.67
C ALA A 385 23.45 13.44 -10.79
N ASN A 386 22.83 13.09 -9.66
CA ASN A 386 21.61 12.29 -9.56
C ASN A 386 20.86 12.61 -8.25
N ASP A 387 19.63 12.11 -8.07
CA ASP A 387 18.87 12.35 -6.83
C ASP A 387 19.47 11.62 -5.60
N GLY A 388 20.27 10.57 -5.80
CA GLY A 388 20.96 9.85 -4.73
C GLY A 388 22.01 10.70 -4.01
N VAL A 389 22.83 11.44 -4.77
CA VAL A 389 23.76 12.45 -4.22
C VAL A 389 23.02 13.52 -3.43
N ILE A 390 21.85 13.96 -3.91
CA ILE A 390 21.03 14.99 -3.24
C ILE A 390 20.51 14.47 -1.89
N ALA A 391 20.00 13.23 -1.86
CA ALA A 391 19.51 12.59 -0.63
C ALA A 391 20.64 12.35 0.38
N ARG A 392 21.74 11.69 -0.03
CA ARG A 392 22.91 11.43 0.84
C ARG A 392 23.57 12.73 1.33
N GLY A 393 23.58 13.76 0.50
CA GLY A 393 24.01 15.11 0.86
C GLY A 393 23.13 15.76 1.93
N LEU A 394 21.82 15.57 1.81
CA LEU A 394 20.85 16.06 2.80
C LEU A 394 21.00 15.31 4.14
N ASP A 395 21.14 13.99 4.13
CA ASP A 395 21.36 13.22 5.37
C ASP A 395 22.66 13.63 6.08
N LYS A 396 23.75 13.86 5.34
CA LYS A 396 25.00 14.45 5.88
C LYS A 396 24.76 15.84 6.50
N TRP A 397 23.90 16.68 5.90
CA TRP A 397 23.56 18.01 6.42
C TRP A 397 22.71 17.95 7.69
N LEU A 398 21.69 17.08 7.72
CA LEU A 398 20.81 16.86 8.86
C LEU A 398 21.62 16.34 10.06
N GLN A 399 22.56 15.41 9.82
CA GLN A 399 23.50 14.94 10.83
C GLN A 399 24.45 16.04 11.31
N LYS A 400 25.03 16.85 10.41
CA LYS A 400 25.97 17.94 10.76
C LYS A 400 25.39 18.98 11.73
N TYR A 401 24.07 19.16 11.71
CA TYR A 401 23.36 20.18 12.48
C TYR A 401 22.41 19.61 13.55
N ASP A 402 22.64 18.36 13.98
CA ASP A 402 21.85 17.64 15.00
C ASP A 402 20.33 17.70 14.76
N TRP A 403 19.93 17.69 13.50
CA TRP A 403 18.55 17.99 13.11
C TRP A 403 17.62 16.81 13.44
N PRO A 404 16.47 17.02 14.11
CA PRO A 404 15.53 15.94 14.43
C PRO A 404 14.94 15.25 13.19
N VAL A 405 15.44 14.06 12.88
CA VAL A 405 14.97 13.18 11.80
C VAL A 405 14.30 11.91 12.35
N PRO A 406 13.44 11.22 11.57
CA PRO A 406 13.02 9.85 11.89
C PRO A 406 14.21 8.87 11.96
N LYS A 407 13.95 7.63 12.41
CA LYS A 407 15.00 6.60 12.58
C LYS A 407 15.71 6.17 11.28
N ARG A 408 15.13 6.48 10.12
CA ARG A 408 15.66 6.16 8.79
C ARG A 408 16.23 7.42 8.16
N SER A 409 17.31 7.28 7.40
CA SER A 409 17.79 8.34 6.51
C SER A 409 16.72 8.79 5.52
N PHE A 410 16.84 10.02 5.02
CA PHE A 410 15.97 10.54 3.98
C PHE A 410 16.18 9.78 2.66
N GLU A 411 17.40 9.31 2.38
CA GLU A 411 17.67 8.41 1.25
C GLU A 411 16.85 7.11 1.32
N GLU A 412 16.78 6.44 2.47
CA GLU A 412 15.97 5.21 2.66
C GLU A 412 14.47 5.48 2.51
N GLN A 413 13.97 6.58 3.09
CA GLN A 413 12.58 7.01 2.93
C GLN A 413 12.25 7.24 1.44
N LEU A 414 13.13 7.92 0.68
CA LEU A 414 12.91 8.16 -0.75
C LEU A 414 13.00 6.89 -1.59
N LYS A 415 13.89 5.95 -1.25
CA LYS A 415 13.98 4.63 -1.90
C LYS A 415 12.72 3.79 -1.69
N SER A 416 12.06 3.92 -0.54
CA SER A 416 10.77 3.30 -0.23
C SER A 416 9.59 3.91 -1.01
N VAL A 417 9.52 5.25 -1.10
CA VAL A 417 8.42 5.94 -1.80
C VAL A 417 8.53 5.85 -3.33
N PHE A 418 9.72 6.09 -3.89
CA PHE A 418 9.88 6.36 -5.33
C PHE A 418 10.49 5.19 -6.11
N THR A 419 9.91 4.01 -5.95
CA THR A 419 10.36 2.71 -6.53
C THR A 419 10.35 2.62 -8.07
N HIS A 420 9.96 3.69 -8.79
CA HIS A 420 9.81 3.68 -10.25
C HIS A 420 11.14 3.84 -11.02
N ARG A 421 12.24 4.20 -10.34
CA ARG A 421 13.62 4.21 -10.84
C ARG A 421 14.62 4.25 -9.67
N SER A 422 15.91 4.13 -9.93
CA SER A 422 16.91 4.42 -8.90
C SER A 422 17.01 5.93 -8.64
N LEU A 423 17.39 6.29 -7.40
CA LEU A 423 17.83 7.64 -7.08
C LEU A 423 19.13 7.98 -7.82
N ASP A 424 19.96 6.97 -8.11
CA ASP A 424 21.28 7.15 -8.70
C ASP A 424 21.27 7.29 -10.24
N ASP A 425 20.13 7.03 -10.91
CA ASP A 425 20.02 7.06 -12.39
C ASP A 425 20.12 8.46 -13.00
N LYS A 426 19.39 9.42 -12.42
CA LYS A 426 19.25 10.80 -12.91
C LYS A 426 18.72 11.71 -11.81
N THR A 427 18.88 13.01 -11.98
CA THR A 427 18.18 14.04 -11.19
C THR A 427 16.74 14.23 -11.69
N GLY A 428 15.80 14.56 -10.80
CA GLY A 428 14.46 15.00 -11.19
C GLY A 428 13.37 14.81 -10.12
N LEU A 429 13.65 14.03 -9.08
CA LEU A 429 12.80 13.93 -7.90
C LEU A 429 12.87 15.21 -7.06
N PHE A 430 14.07 15.73 -6.78
CA PHE A 430 14.20 16.95 -5.98
C PHE A 430 13.95 18.23 -6.80
N THR A 431 12.71 18.73 -6.84
CA THR A 431 12.45 20.08 -7.37
C THR A 431 13.14 21.15 -6.53
N PHE A 432 12.89 21.16 -5.22
CA PHE A 432 13.38 22.21 -4.33
C PHE A 432 13.72 21.66 -2.95
N ILE A 433 14.94 21.89 -2.52
CA ILE A 433 15.30 21.82 -1.10
C ILE A 433 15.10 23.22 -0.54
N CYS A 434 14.26 23.39 0.49
CA CYS A 434 14.05 24.69 1.10
C CYS A 434 14.54 24.73 2.55
N LEU A 435 14.97 25.92 2.98
CA LEU A 435 15.33 26.20 4.35
C LEU A 435 15.02 27.68 4.63
N GLY A 436 14.53 27.98 5.83
CA GLY A 436 13.98 29.31 6.11
C GLY A 436 13.23 29.39 7.42
N ARG A 437 13.20 30.61 7.96
CA ARG A 437 12.74 30.94 9.32
C ARG A 437 11.21 31.05 9.36
N LYS A 438 10.61 30.77 10.52
CA LYS A 438 9.25 31.21 10.83
C LYS A 438 9.24 32.73 11.05
N GLU A 439 8.04 33.32 10.99
CA GLU A 439 7.82 34.78 11.10
C GLU A 439 8.10 35.36 12.49
N ASP A 440 8.16 34.50 13.52
CA ASP A 440 8.49 34.87 14.89
C ASP A 440 10.02 34.88 15.07
N PRO A 441 10.67 36.06 15.15
CA PRO A 441 12.13 36.15 15.21
C PRO A 441 12.72 35.66 16.54
N THR A 442 11.89 35.37 17.55
CA THR A 442 12.34 34.78 18.83
C THR A 442 12.50 33.26 18.75
N LYS A 443 12.01 32.61 17.69
CA LYS A 443 12.07 31.16 17.49
C LYS A 443 13.02 30.83 16.35
N ASN A 444 14.11 30.11 16.64
CA ASN A 444 15.10 29.65 15.65
C ASN A 444 14.58 28.47 14.79
N ASP A 445 13.28 28.46 14.50
CA ASP A 445 12.59 27.39 13.78
C ASP A 445 12.86 27.50 12.27
N LEU A 446 13.74 26.66 11.76
CA LEU A 446 13.99 26.42 10.34
C LEU A 446 13.20 25.18 9.85
N ASN A 447 12.68 25.16 8.61
CA ASN A 447 11.80 24.08 8.10
C ASN A 447 11.88 23.77 6.56
N SER A 448 11.56 22.52 6.18
CA SER A 448 10.88 22.00 4.95
C SER A 448 11.54 21.77 3.56
N PHE A 449 11.32 20.58 2.99
CA PHE A 449 11.81 20.09 1.67
C PHE A 449 10.67 19.84 0.66
N ARG A 450 10.96 19.78 -0.66
CA ARG A 450 10.01 19.38 -1.72
C ARG A 450 10.51 18.21 -2.56
N ASN A 451 9.59 17.40 -3.07
CA ASN A 451 9.88 16.22 -3.90
C ASN A 451 8.79 16.02 -4.97
N LYS A 452 9.14 15.47 -6.13
CA LYS A 452 8.38 15.48 -7.37
C LYS A 452 8.54 14.14 -8.10
N ARG A 453 7.64 13.86 -9.03
CA ARG A 453 7.74 12.77 -10.01
C ARG A 453 8.09 13.36 -11.39
N ASP A 454 8.94 12.72 -12.18
CA ASP A 454 9.08 13.06 -13.61
C ASP A 454 8.06 12.29 -14.43
N ILE A 455 7.39 12.96 -15.38
CA ILE A 455 6.42 12.33 -16.29
C ILE A 455 6.82 12.52 -17.77
N HIS A 456 8.04 12.13 -18.15
CA HIS A 456 8.44 12.02 -19.56
C HIS A 456 9.47 10.92 -19.81
N GLU A 457 9.07 9.89 -20.56
CA GLU A 457 9.95 9.09 -21.41
C GLU A 457 9.16 8.63 -22.65
N THR A 458 9.68 8.89 -23.84
CA THR A 458 9.00 8.63 -25.13
C THR A 458 9.62 7.44 -25.84
N TYR A 459 8.84 6.36 -25.99
CA TYR A 459 9.19 5.22 -26.84
C TYR A 459 8.37 5.25 -28.15
N PRO A 460 9.00 5.20 -29.34
CA PRO A 460 8.30 4.89 -30.59
C PRO A 460 7.84 3.41 -30.60
N PRO A 461 6.84 3.05 -31.42
CA PRO A 461 5.93 1.96 -31.06
C PRO A 461 6.49 0.55 -31.32
N GLN A 462 6.52 -0.27 -30.27
CA GLN A 462 6.23 -1.71 -30.38
C GLN A 462 4.94 -2.02 -29.61
N LYS A 463 4.15 -2.97 -30.13
CA LYS A 463 2.75 -3.16 -29.74
C LYS A 463 2.65 -3.85 -28.37
N ASN A 464 1.93 -3.26 -27.41
CA ASN A 464 0.67 -3.82 -26.87
C ASN A 464 0.10 -3.08 -25.63
N THR A 465 -1.12 -2.52 -25.80
CA THR A 465 -2.25 -2.53 -24.84
C THR A 465 -2.07 -2.27 -23.32
N PHE A 466 -2.67 -1.16 -22.85
CA PHE A 466 -3.46 -1.01 -21.59
C PHE A 466 -2.80 -1.03 -20.18
N VAL A 467 -2.05 0.05 -19.84
CA VAL A 467 -2.39 1.12 -18.83
C VAL A 467 -2.81 0.71 -17.38
N LYS A 468 -2.56 1.53 -16.32
CA LYS A 468 -2.93 1.41 -14.86
C LYS A 468 -2.65 0.07 -14.11
N ALA A 469 -2.01 -0.06 -12.93
CA ALA A 469 -1.65 0.81 -11.77
C ALA A 469 -2.37 0.43 -10.42
N SER A 470 -1.95 1.04 -9.30
CA SER A 470 -1.76 0.50 -7.91
C SER A 470 -2.95 0.42 -6.90
N SER A 471 -2.67 0.22 -5.60
CA SER A 471 -3.57 0.50 -4.47
C SER A 471 -2.75 0.80 -3.20
N GLN A 472 -2.86 1.99 -2.58
CA GLN A 472 -3.79 2.35 -1.50
C GLN A 472 -3.48 1.73 -0.12
N GLN A 473 -3.16 2.58 0.86
CA GLN A 473 -3.02 2.22 2.28
C GLN A 473 -4.32 1.74 2.94
N HIS A 474 -4.18 0.84 3.91
CA HIS A 474 -5.19 0.53 4.94
C HIS A 474 -4.55 0.23 6.31
N SER A 475 -5.36 0.35 7.38
CA SER A 475 -4.86 1.01 8.59
C SER A 475 -5.66 0.68 9.89
N SER A 476 -5.09 0.94 11.08
CA SER A 476 -5.46 0.49 12.45
C SER A 476 -6.83 0.94 13.02
N ILE A 477 -7.24 0.50 14.22
CA ILE A 477 -7.00 1.04 15.60
C ILE A 477 -7.49 -0.06 16.60
N ASP A 478 -7.09 -0.32 17.86
CA ASP A 478 -6.19 0.19 18.96
C ASP A 478 -5.90 -1.04 19.92
N ARG A 479 -5.33 -1.03 21.15
CA ARG A 479 -4.15 -0.42 21.82
C ARG A 479 -4.15 -0.78 23.34
N THR A 480 -3.01 -1.10 23.97
CA THR A 480 -2.81 -0.99 25.45
C THR A 480 -1.32 -0.82 25.82
N HIS A 481 -1.01 -0.45 27.07
CA HIS A 481 0.29 0.12 27.48
C HIS A 481 1.48 -0.85 27.54
N ASN A 482 2.66 -0.40 27.08
CA ASN A 482 3.77 -0.05 27.98
C ASN A 482 4.86 0.81 27.27
N ASP A 483 6.00 0.99 27.93
CA ASP A 483 7.05 1.98 27.64
C ASP A 483 8.00 1.62 26.47
N HIS A 484 8.99 2.49 26.22
CA HIS A 484 10.21 2.31 25.42
C HIS A 484 10.21 2.66 23.91
N SER A 485 11.19 3.51 23.57
CA SER A 485 12.04 3.49 22.36
C SER A 485 11.44 3.51 20.94
N GLY A 486 10.12 3.47 20.75
CA GLY A 486 9.47 3.63 19.44
C GLY A 486 9.91 2.59 18.40
N GLN A 487 9.90 1.31 18.77
CA GLN A 487 10.10 0.20 17.83
C GLN A 487 8.86 0.01 16.95
N GLN A 488 9.05 -0.45 15.71
CA GLN A 488 7.97 -0.95 14.87
C GLN A 488 7.33 -2.15 15.59
N THR A 489 6.02 -2.10 15.84
CA THR A 489 5.39 -3.20 16.60
C THR A 489 5.29 -4.44 15.71
N GLY A 490 5.36 -5.63 16.30
CA GLY A 490 5.13 -6.87 15.55
C GLY A 490 3.79 -6.86 14.80
N ALA A 491 2.74 -6.28 15.41
CA ALA A 491 1.42 -6.14 14.78
C ALA A 491 1.41 -5.23 13.54
N ASP A 492 2.34 -4.29 13.42
CA ASP A 492 2.52 -3.46 12.22
C ASP A 492 3.31 -4.21 11.15
N TYR A 493 4.38 -4.92 11.53
CA TYR A 493 5.11 -5.82 10.63
C TYR A 493 4.19 -6.85 9.97
N TRP A 494 3.35 -7.56 10.74
CA TRP A 494 2.42 -8.57 10.21
C TRP A 494 1.29 -7.98 9.36
N TRP A 495 0.96 -6.71 9.55
CA TRP A 495 0.00 -6.02 8.71
C TRP A 495 0.59 -5.59 7.37
N LEU A 496 1.77 -4.95 7.40
CA LEU A 496 2.47 -4.48 6.19
C LEU A 496 2.99 -5.62 5.31
N THR A 497 3.26 -6.80 5.89
CA THR A 497 3.60 -8.01 5.15
C THR A 497 2.37 -8.86 4.81
N SER A 498 1.80 -9.57 5.80
CA SER A 498 0.73 -10.53 5.53
C SER A 498 -0.67 -9.93 5.33
N GLY A 499 -0.94 -8.76 5.90
CA GLY A 499 -2.16 -8.00 5.59
C GLY A 499 -2.16 -7.48 4.14
N HIS A 500 -1.00 -7.03 3.65
CA HIS A 500 -0.79 -6.63 2.25
C HIS A 500 -0.99 -7.81 1.28
N ASP A 501 -0.27 -8.92 1.48
CA ASP A 501 -0.39 -10.12 0.62
C ASP A 501 -1.84 -10.63 0.55
N LEU A 502 -2.54 -10.70 1.70
CA LEU A 502 -3.96 -11.09 1.75
C LEU A 502 -4.87 -10.08 1.03
N THR A 503 -4.60 -8.78 1.14
CA THR A 503 -5.38 -7.75 0.44
C THR A 503 -5.30 -7.95 -1.07
N HIS A 504 -4.10 -8.14 -1.63
CA HIS A 504 -3.93 -8.36 -3.06
C HIS A 504 -4.48 -9.72 -3.52
N LEU A 505 -4.31 -10.80 -2.74
CA LEU A 505 -4.95 -12.10 -3.05
C LEU A 505 -6.49 -11.98 -3.15
N MET A 506 -7.12 -11.22 -2.26
CA MET A 506 -8.58 -11.00 -2.28
C MET A 506 -9.02 -10.08 -3.43
N GLN A 507 -8.20 -9.10 -3.83
CA GLN A 507 -8.44 -8.26 -5.01
C GLN A 507 -8.38 -9.06 -6.32
N GLU A 508 -7.32 -9.85 -6.53
CA GLU A 508 -7.17 -10.70 -7.73
C GLU A 508 -8.29 -11.74 -7.83
N ALA A 509 -8.64 -12.34 -6.69
CA ALA A 509 -9.80 -13.21 -6.58
C ALA A 509 -11.15 -12.47 -6.72
N ASN A 510 -11.18 -11.15 -6.90
CA ASN A 510 -12.38 -10.34 -7.10
C ASN A 510 -13.43 -10.52 -5.97
N TYR A 511 -12.98 -10.51 -4.71
CA TYR A 511 -13.88 -10.55 -3.55
C TYR A 511 -14.72 -9.26 -3.45
N PRO A 512 -15.97 -9.31 -2.97
CA PRO A 512 -16.75 -8.10 -2.69
C PRO A 512 -16.07 -7.26 -1.60
N ASP A 513 -15.93 -5.95 -1.82
CA ASP A 513 -15.26 -5.00 -0.91
C ASP A 513 -15.65 -5.14 0.56
N HIS A 514 -16.95 -5.36 0.83
CA HIS A 514 -17.47 -5.49 2.19
C HIS A 514 -17.00 -6.78 2.89
N VAL A 515 -16.88 -7.89 2.14
CA VAL A 515 -16.32 -9.16 2.64
C VAL A 515 -14.82 -9.03 2.90
N ALA A 516 -14.09 -8.44 1.95
CA ALA A 516 -12.65 -8.23 2.07
C ALA A 516 -12.32 -7.33 3.26
N ARG A 517 -12.99 -6.18 3.37
CA ARG A 517 -12.82 -5.23 4.49
C ARG A 517 -13.08 -5.88 5.84
N GLU A 518 -14.14 -6.68 5.98
CA GLU A 518 -14.49 -7.30 7.27
C GLU A 518 -13.43 -8.32 7.71
N PHE A 519 -13.01 -9.21 6.80
CA PHE A 519 -11.96 -10.19 7.14
C PHE A 519 -10.60 -9.53 7.42
N LEU A 520 -10.19 -8.54 6.61
CA LEU A 520 -8.93 -7.82 6.79
C LEU A 520 -8.93 -6.96 8.06
N SER A 521 -10.07 -6.36 8.42
CA SER A 521 -10.28 -5.68 9.71
C SER A 521 -10.10 -6.65 10.88
N TYR A 522 -10.75 -7.82 10.81
CA TYR A 522 -10.56 -8.87 11.81
C TYR A 522 -9.10 -9.32 11.92
N PHE A 523 -8.39 -9.47 10.79
CA PHE A 523 -6.98 -9.84 10.74
C PHE A 523 -6.06 -8.80 11.43
N ARG A 524 -6.21 -7.51 11.10
CA ARG A 524 -5.46 -6.40 11.74
C ARG A 524 -5.69 -6.33 13.25
N GLN A 525 -6.94 -6.46 13.68
CA GLN A 525 -7.33 -6.31 15.09
C GLN A 525 -7.02 -7.53 15.96
N ASN A 526 -7.29 -8.75 15.47
CA ASN A 526 -7.36 -9.96 16.30
C ASN A 526 -6.21 -10.95 16.04
N ILE A 527 -5.52 -10.87 14.88
CA ILE A 527 -4.47 -11.82 14.48
C ILE A 527 -3.06 -11.19 14.50
N CYS A 528 -2.89 -9.98 13.95
CA CYS A 528 -1.55 -9.36 13.83
C CYS A 528 -0.81 -9.22 15.17
N SER A 529 -1.52 -8.90 16.25
CA SER A 529 -0.94 -8.82 17.61
C SER A 529 -0.59 -10.17 18.24
N GLN A 530 -1.09 -11.28 17.68
CA GLN A 530 -0.90 -12.64 18.20
C GLN A 530 0.21 -13.41 17.47
N LEU A 531 0.60 -12.98 16.27
CA LEU A 531 1.76 -13.50 15.54
C LEU A 531 3.10 -13.14 16.21
N GLY A 532 3.12 -12.10 17.05
CA GLY A 532 4.30 -11.67 17.80
C GLY A 532 5.19 -10.70 17.02
N ASP A 533 6.49 -10.67 17.35
CA ASP A 533 7.49 -9.81 16.71
C ASP A 533 7.78 -10.19 15.24
N GLU A 534 8.51 -9.32 14.55
CA GLU A 534 9.15 -9.59 13.26
C GLU A 534 9.99 -10.89 13.29
N VAL A 535 9.85 -11.69 12.23
CA VAL A 535 10.70 -12.87 12.00
C VAL A 535 12.00 -12.47 11.29
N THR A 536 13.11 -12.98 11.81
CA THR A 536 14.46 -12.72 11.29
C THR A 536 15.10 -14.05 10.86
N PRO A 537 16.21 -14.05 10.10
CA PRO A 537 16.97 -15.27 9.82
C PRO A 537 17.45 -16.05 11.06
N ALA A 538 17.46 -15.43 12.25
CA ALA A 538 17.77 -16.08 13.53
C ALA A 538 16.53 -16.61 14.29
N SER A 539 15.32 -16.26 13.86
CA SER A 539 14.07 -16.75 14.45
C SER A 539 13.86 -18.25 14.18
N LYS A 540 13.19 -18.94 15.09
CA LYS A 540 12.81 -20.35 14.96
C LYS A 540 11.79 -20.50 13.83
N LYS A 541 12.04 -21.41 12.89
CA LYS A 541 11.12 -21.64 11.77
C LYS A 541 9.82 -22.30 12.22
N SER A 542 8.70 -21.82 11.68
CA SER A 542 7.42 -22.53 11.75
C SER A 542 7.47 -23.85 10.97
N SER A 543 6.58 -24.77 11.31
CA SER A 543 6.27 -25.95 10.50
C SER A 543 5.08 -25.77 9.55
N LEU A 544 4.45 -24.60 9.54
CA LEU A 544 3.33 -24.27 8.66
C LEU A 544 3.81 -24.08 7.22
N GLY A 545 4.41 -22.92 6.91
CA GLY A 545 5.00 -22.64 5.60
C GLY A 545 6.36 -23.32 5.42
N TRP A 546 6.66 -23.81 4.21
CA TRP A 546 7.87 -24.60 3.94
C TRP A 546 9.19 -23.80 4.04
N ASP A 547 9.15 -22.49 3.84
CA ASP A 547 10.29 -21.59 4.08
C ASP A 547 10.59 -21.37 5.58
N GLY A 548 9.60 -21.65 6.44
CA GLY A 548 9.58 -21.37 7.87
C GLY A 548 8.61 -20.27 8.31
N SER A 549 7.88 -19.64 7.39
CA SER A 549 6.96 -18.54 7.72
C SER A 549 5.77 -19.01 8.60
N PRO A 550 5.40 -18.25 9.66
CA PRO A 550 4.24 -18.54 10.50
C PRO A 550 2.90 -18.22 9.84
N VAL A 551 2.90 -17.56 8.67
CA VAL A 551 1.71 -17.34 7.86
C VAL A 551 1.90 -18.06 6.53
N GLU A 552 0.87 -18.78 6.09
CA GLU A 552 0.81 -19.40 4.77
C GLU A 552 -0.55 -19.05 4.13
N TYR A 553 -0.56 -18.72 2.85
CA TYR A 553 -1.79 -18.41 2.11
C TYR A 553 -2.19 -19.61 1.24
N SER A 554 -3.45 -19.68 0.83
CA SER A 554 -3.80 -20.50 -0.34
C SER A 554 -4.99 -19.99 -1.14
N ILE A 555 -5.01 -20.34 -2.43
CA ILE A 555 -6.09 -20.09 -3.38
C ILE A 555 -6.73 -21.43 -3.73
N GLU A 556 -8.03 -21.62 -3.49
CA GLU A 556 -8.79 -22.76 -4.00
C GLU A 556 -9.54 -22.41 -5.30
N LEU A 557 -9.29 -23.22 -6.33
CA LEU A 557 -9.99 -23.30 -7.62
C LEU A 557 -10.92 -24.53 -7.60
N LYS A 558 -11.99 -24.51 -8.40
CA LYS A 558 -12.93 -25.64 -8.53
C LYS A 558 -13.21 -25.92 -10.01
N SER A 559 -13.37 -27.18 -10.38
CA SER A 559 -13.71 -27.57 -11.75
C SER A 559 -15.14 -27.21 -12.19
N THR A 560 -15.90 -26.49 -11.35
CA THR A 560 -17.32 -26.15 -11.57
C THR A 560 -17.67 -24.68 -11.28
N GLU A 561 -16.71 -23.87 -10.83
CA GLU A 561 -16.94 -22.46 -10.46
C GLU A 561 -15.66 -21.65 -10.76
N SER A 562 -15.78 -20.54 -11.51
CA SER A 562 -14.66 -19.63 -11.77
C SER A 562 -14.27 -18.73 -10.59
N SER A 563 -15.01 -18.82 -9.48
CA SER A 563 -14.78 -18.00 -8.29
C SER A 563 -13.76 -18.64 -7.34
N GLN A 564 -12.57 -18.05 -7.28
CA GLN A 564 -11.47 -18.47 -6.42
C GLN A 564 -11.82 -18.28 -4.93
N THR A 565 -11.28 -19.11 -4.03
CA THR A 565 -11.44 -18.93 -2.57
C THR A 565 -10.08 -18.72 -1.91
N VAL A 566 -9.85 -17.53 -1.33
CA VAL A 566 -8.63 -17.17 -0.61
C VAL A 566 -8.70 -17.71 0.83
N ARG A 567 -7.55 -18.14 1.35
CA ARG A 567 -7.38 -18.71 2.69
C ARG A 567 -6.06 -18.27 3.29
N CYS A 568 -5.96 -18.30 4.62
CA CYS A 568 -4.67 -18.29 5.33
C CYS A 568 -4.63 -19.37 6.42
N GLY A 569 -3.42 -19.86 6.70
CA GLY A 569 -3.03 -20.59 7.90
C GLY A 569 -2.10 -19.74 8.77
N LEU A 570 -2.08 -20.02 10.07
CA LEU A 570 -1.35 -19.29 11.10
C LEU A 570 -0.69 -20.27 12.08
N ASP A 571 0.60 -20.07 12.33
CA ASP A 571 1.33 -20.46 13.53
C ASP A 571 1.39 -19.24 14.46
N LEU A 572 1.07 -19.42 15.72
CA LEU A 572 1.02 -18.35 16.72
C LEU A 572 1.98 -18.61 17.89
N ALA A 573 2.95 -19.52 17.70
CA ALA A 573 4.05 -19.74 18.62
C ALA A 573 5.00 -18.53 18.71
N ASN A 574 5.73 -18.40 19.81
CA ASN A 574 6.74 -17.35 19.95
C ASN A 574 8.03 -17.72 19.18
N LEU A 575 8.11 -17.33 17.90
CA LEU A 575 9.23 -17.73 17.02
C LEU A 575 10.56 -16.99 17.29
N LYS A 576 10.55 -15.94 18.11
CA LYS A 576 11.75 -15.18 18.48
C LYS A 576 12.38 -15.78 19.75
N ALA A 577 13.71 -15.80 19.84
CA ALA A 577 14.38 -16.24 21.05
C ALA A 577 14.04 -15.30 22.24
N PRO A 578 13.88 -15.82 23.46
CA PRO A 578 13.69 -14.99 24.65
C PRO A 578 14.84 -13.99 24.84
N PRO A 579 14.59 -12.79 25.38
CA PRO A 579 15.66 -11.97 25.92
C PRO A 579 16.34 -12.70 27.07
N ALA A 580 17.67 -12.64 27.14
CA ALA A 580 18.42 -13.12 28.29
C ALA A 580 18.39 -12.08 29.43
N ASP A 581 18.36 -12.54 30.68
CA ASP A 581 18.60 -11.70 31.86
C ASP A 581 20.09 -11.32 32.00
N SER A 582 20.42 -10.59 33.07
CA SER A 582 21.79 -10.16 33.39
C SER A 582 22.78 -11.30 33.66
N ASP A 583 22.29 -12.49 33.98
CA ASP A 583 23.08 -13.68 34.30
C ASP A 583 23.11 -14.68 33.12
N GLY A 584 22.37 -14.41 32.04
CA GLY A 584 22.33 -15.17 30.80
C GLY A 584 21.15 -16.13 30.62
N ASN A 585 20.16 -16.12 31.52
CA ASN A 585 19.01 -17.04 31.48
C ASN A 585 17.88 -16.50 30.58
N GLU A 586 17.21 -17.38 29.83
CA GLU A 586 16.09 -17.01 28.94
C GLU A 586 14.81 -16.57 29.68
N VAL A 587 14.49 -15.28 29.64
CA VAL A 587 13.26 -14.70 30.20
C VAL A 587 12.09 -14.84 29.21
N ASP A 588 11.30 -15.89 29.37
CA ASP A 588 9.99 -16.08 28.71
C ASP A 588 9.06 -16.86 29.63
N ASP A 589 7.96 -16.22 30.02
CA ASP A 589 6.92 -16.72 30.93
C ASP A 589 5.81 -17.54 30.22
N GLU A 590 5.60 -17.39 28.90
CA GLU A 590 4.53 -18.14 28.20
C GLU A 590 5.00 -19.53 27.72
N GLY A 591 6.29 -19.71 27.41
CA GLY A 591 6.91 -21.00 27.08
C GLY A 591 6.79 -21.42 25.60
N VAL A 592 7.74 -22.24 25.13
CA VAL A 592 7.96 -22.47 23.69
C VAL A 592 6.85 -23.28 22.98
N LEU A 593 6.02 -24.03 23.72
CA LEU A 593 4.83 -24.73 23.21
C LEU A 593 3.51 -24.07 23.66
N SER A 594 3.52 -22.77 23.99
CA SER A 594 2.34 -22.05 24.47
C SER A 594 1.17 -22.04 23.49
N THR A 595 -0.03 -22.36 24.00
CA THR A 595 -1.29 -22.24 23.25
C THR A 595 -1.98 -20.88 23.46
N SER A 596 -1.38 -19.95 24.21
CA SER A 596 -1.97 -18.69 24.68
C SER A 596 -2.59 -17.84 23.55
N ARG A 597 -1.77 -17.52 22.52
CA ARG A 597 -2.06 -16.63 21.39
C ARG A 597 -3.14 -17.21 20.48
N ALA A 598 -3.02 -18.50 20.16
CA ALA A 598 -4.05 -19.24 19.43
C ALA A 598 -5.38 -19.31 20.22
N ARG A 599 -5.35 -19.52 21.54
CA ARG A 599 -6.56 -19.49 22.39
C ARG A 599 -7.20 -18.10 22.43
N LYS A 600 -6.41 -17.02 22.42
CA LYS A 600 -6.89 -15.63 22.28
C LYS A 600 -7.63 -15.44 20.94
N VAL A 601 -7.05 -15.89 19.81
CA VAL A 601 -7.71 -15.84 18.48
C VAL A 601 -9.00 -16.66 18.45
N VAL A 602 -9.01 -17.90 18.97
CA VAL A 602 -10.24 -18.73 19.03
C VAL A 602 -11.32 -18.09 19.91
N GLY A 603 -10.93 -17.44 21.01
CA GLY A 603 -11.86 -16.69 21.87
C GLY A 603 -12.62 -15.58 21.13
N THR A 604 -11.99 -14.93 20.14
CA THR A 604 -12.64 -13.89 19.32
C THR A 604 -13.53 -14.44 18.19
N LEU A 605 -13.58 -15.76 17.98
CA LEU A 605 -14.55 -16.41 17.08
C LEU A 605 -15.91 -16.60 17.76
N ALA A 606 -15.93 -16.77 19.08
CA ALA A 606 -17.17 -16.94 19.84
C ALA A 606 -18.08 -15.70 19.68
N GLY A 607 -19.28 -15.90 19.14
CA GLY A 607 -20.20 -14.81 18.82
C GLY A 607 -19.89 -14.02 17.52
N LYS A 608 -18.78 -14.33 16.82
CA LYS A 608 -18.47 -13.76 15.50
C LYS A 608 -18.52 -14.77 14.35
N ALA A 609 -18.17 -16.04 14.56
CA ALA A 609 -18.21 -17.05 13.51
C ALA A 609 -19.63 -17.66 13.37
N ILE A 610 -20.05 -17.90 12.13
CA ILE A 610 -21.33 -18.56 11.82
C ILE A 610 -21.28 -20.04 12.22
N ASP A 611 -22.37 -20.57 12.79
CA ASP A 611 -22.47 -21.96 13.30
C ASP A 611 -21.40 -22.35 14.35
N PHE A 612 -20.78 -21.37 15.04
CA PHE A 612 -19.65 -21.61 15.94
C PHE A 612 -19.95 -22.61 17.07
N ASP A 613 -19.18 -23.70 17.08
CA ASP A 613 -19.12 -24.72 18.12
C ASP A 613 -17.66 -25.12 18.31
N ASP A 614 -17.22 -25.23 19.56
CA ASP A 614 -15.84 -25.56 19.92
C ASP A 614 -15.70 -26.86 20.72
N THR A 615 -16.75 -27.69 20.75
CA THR A 615 -16.82 -28.96 21.50
C THR A 615 -15.67 -29.91 21.17
N TRP A 616 -15.43 -30.16 19.87
CA TRP A 616 -14.30 -30.98 19.42
C TRP A 616 -12.96 -30.28 19.61
N TYR A 617 -12.87 -28.95 19.39
CA TYR A 617 -11.67 -28.17 19.68
C TYR A 617 -11.24 -28.31 21.15
N ARG A 618 -12.15 -28.20 22.11
CA ARG A 618 -11.84 -28.29 23.55
C ARG A 618 -11.30 -29.68 23.92
N SER A 619 -11.84 -30.75 23.35
CA SER A 619 -11.33 -32.10 23.61
C SER A 619 -9.95 -32.32 22.99
N LEU A 620 -9.77 -31.94 21.72
CA LEU A 620 -8.49 -32.07 21.02
C LEU A 620 -7.40 -31.17 21.65
N LEU A 621 -7.73 -29.94 22.07
CA LEU A 621 -6.82 -29.08 22.82
C LEU A 621 -6.37 -29.76 24.11
N LYS A 622 -7.32 -30.26 24.92
CA LYS A 622 -6.99 -31.00 26.15
C LYS A 622 -6.12 -32.25 25.90
N PHE A 623 -6.20 -32.85 24.72
CA PHE A 623 -5.40 -34.01 24.34
C PHE A 623 -3.98 -33.64 23.86
N PHE A 624 -3.86 -32.59 23.05
CA PHE A 624 -2.60 -32.24 22.36
C PHE A 624 -1.77 -31.14 23.04
N ASP A 625 -2.35 -30.29 23.89
CA ASP A 625 -1.65 -29.17 24.54
C ASP A 625 -0.55 -29.68 25.50
N GLN A 626 0.71 -29.38 25.17
CA GLN A 626 1.90 -29.70 25.97
C GLN A 626 2.54 -28.47 26.65
N SER A 627 1.85 -27.32 26.68
CA SER A 627 2.32 -26.10 27.38
C SER A 627 2.50 -26.27 28.89
N GLN A 628 1.94 -27.34 29.47
CA GLN A 628 2.02 -27.67 30.89
C GLN A 628 3.26 -28.52 31.25
N GLN A 629 4.09 -28.89 30.27
CA GLN A 629 5.37 -29.55 30.51
C GLN A 629 6.43 -28.52 31.00
N PRO A 630 7.45 -28.92 31.79
CA PRO A 630 8.59 -28.06 32.13
C PRO A 630 9.28 -27.46 30.90
N LYS A 631 9.88 -26.26 31.00
CA LYS A 631 10.44 -25.51 29.85
C LYS A 631 11.52 -26.32 29.11
N GLU A 632 12.35 -27.04 29.85
CA GLU A 632 13.37 -27.97 29.34
C GLU A 632 12.72 -29.09 28.51
N ARG A 633 11.64 -29.68 29.04
CA ARG A 633 10.92 -30.75 28.34
C ARG A 633 10.16 -30.23 27.11
N GLN A 634 9.66 -28.99 27.13
CA GLN A 634 9.10 -28.35 25.93
C GLN A 634 10.18 -28.15 24.85
N LEU A 635 11.39 -27.73 25.23
CA LEU A 635 12.53 -27.58 24.32
C LEU A 635 12.99 -28.93 23.74
N GLU A 636 13.08 -29.99 24.55
CA GLU A 636 13.35 -31.35 24.09
C GLU A 636 12.32 -31.83 23.05
N LEU A 637 11.03 -31.64 23.34
CA LEU A 637 9.93 -32.04 22.46
C LEU A 637 9.96 -31.24 21.15
N ALA A 638 10.23 -29.93 21.20
CA ALA A 638 10.36 -29.10 20.01
C ALA A 638 11.57 -29.51 19.15
N ALA A 639 12.71 -29.84 19.78
CA ALA A 639 13.89 -30.36 19.09
C ALA A 639 13.63 -31.73 18.44
N GLN A 640 12.95 -32.65 19.14
CA GLN A 640 12.57 -33.96 18.60
C GLN A 640 11.54 -33.86 17.45
N ALA A 641 10.65 -32.87 17.49
CA ALA A 641 9.71 -32.58 16.41
C ALA A 641 10.35 -31.85 15.21
N GLY A 642 11.46 -31.14 15.45
CA GLY A 642 12.07 -30.20 14.50
C GLY A 642 11.31 -28.87 14.36
N HIS A 643 10.33 -28.60 15.23
CA HIS A 643 9.53 -27.37 15.25
C HIS A 643 8.77 -27.19 16.57
N GLN A 644 8.33 -25.95 16.82
CA GLN A 644 7.64 -25.57 18.05
C GLN A 644 6.15 -25.16 17.90
N LEU A 645 5.58 -25.16 16.68
CA LEU A 645 4.12 -25.02 16.44
C LEU A 645 3.33 -25.96 17.38
N PRO A 646 2.52 -25.47 18.33
CA PRO A 646 1.75 -26.33 19.23
C PRO A 646 0.33 -26.56 18.68
N ILE A 647 -0.31 -25.51 18.15
CA ILE A 647 -1.58 -25.55 17.41
C ILE A 647 -1.58 -24.49 16.32
N GLY A 648 -2.09 -24.84 15.14
CA GLY A 648 -2.29 -23.91 14.02
C GLY A 648 -3.76 -23.52 13.86
N ILE A 649 -4.02 -22.35 13.29
CA ILE A 649 -5.37 -21.87 12.95
C ILE A 649 -5.43 -21.57 11.45
N GLY A 650 -6.53 -21.90 10.77
CA GLY A 650 -6.72 -21.56 9.37
C GLY A 650 -8.12 -21.03 9.06
N PHE A 651 -8.23 -20.15 8.07
CA PHE A 651 -9.47 -19.46 7.69
C PHE A 651 -9.79 -19.69 6.21
N ASP A 652 -10.97 -20.26 5.91
CA ASP A 652 -11.54 -20.22 4.56
C ASP A 652 -12.38 -18.95 4.42
N ILE A 653 -11.90 -17.93 3.69
CA ILE A 653 -12.61 -16.65 3.59
C ILE A 653 -13.77 -16.80 2.61
N GLN A 654 -15.01 -16.65 3.09
CA GLN A 654 -16.22 -16.91 2.31
C GLN A 654 -16.56 -15.70 1.43
N ARG A 655 -16.82 -15.94 0.13
CA ARG A 655 -17.13 -14.87 -0.85
C ARG A 655 -18.47 -14.16 -0.66
N LYS A 656 -19.32 -14.62 0.27
CA LYS A 656 -20.66 -14.09 0.52
C LYS A 656 -20.86 -13.97 2.02
N ALA A 657 -21.23 -12.79 2.50
CA ALA A 657 -22.00 -12.68 3.74
C ALA A 657 -23.35 -13.39 3.50
N ALA A 658 -23.75 -14.30 4.38
CA ALA A 658 -25.04 -14.99 4.24
C ALA A 658 -26.18 -14.03 4.61
N PRO A 659 -27.40 -14.15 4.04
CA PRO A 659 -28.49 -13.20 4.33
C PRO A 659 -28.86 -13.07 5.82
N SER A 660 -28.62 -14.14 6.60
CA SER A 660 -28.78 -14.19 8.06
C SER A 660 -27.69 -13.44 8.86
N THR A 661 -26.70 -12.84 8.18
CA THR A 661 -25.55 -12.16 8.79
C THR A 661 -25.60 -10.64 8.65
N LEU A 662 -26.64 -10.12 8.01
CA LEU A 662 -26.91 -8.69 7.89
C LEU A 662 -27.82 -8.25 9.04
N GLY A 663 -27.36 -7.27 9.83
CA GLY A 663 -28.21 -6.57 10.79
C GLY A 663 -29.29 -5.75 10.08
N LYS A 664 -30.28 -5.26 10.83
CA LYS A 664 -31.42 -4.48 10.29
C LYS A 664 -31.00 -3.22 9.50
N ASN A 665 -29.76 -2.76 9.67
CA ASN A 665 -29.16 -1.60 9.01
C ASN A 665 -28.21 -1.96 7.85
N GLY A 666 -28.02 -3.25 7.54
CA GLY A 666 -27.06 -3.72 6.52
C GLY A 666 -25.63 -3.98 7.01
N GLU A 667 -25.38 -3.83 8.32
CA GLU A 667 -24.09 -4.16 8.96
C GLU A 667 -23.82 -5.67 8.95
N ILE A 668 -22.57 -6.08 8.73
CA ILE A 668 -22.17 -7.49 8.82
C ILE A 668 -21.97 -7.86 10.31
N GLN A 669 -22.76 -8.80 10.82
CA GLN A 669 -22.74 -9.21 12.23
C GLN A 669 -21.84 -10.44 12.50
N THR A 670 -21.38 -11.12 11.46
CA THR A 670 -20.53 -12.32 11.59
C THR A 670 -19.33 -12.29 10.64
N LEU A 671 -18.16 -12.71 11.11
CA LEU A 671 -16.95 -12.87 10.33
C LEU A 671 -17.21 -13.73 9.08
N PRO A 672 -16.95 -13.24 7.85
CA PRO A 672 -17.19 -14.00 6.62
C PRO A 672 -16.05 -14.99 6.35
N ALA A 673 -15.72 -15.84 7.32
CA ALA A 673 -14.72 -16.90 7.18
C ALA A 673 -15.08 -18.15 7.99
N MET A 674 -14.77 -19.34 7.48
CA MET A 674 -14.89 -20.59 8.23
C MET A 674 -13.52 -21.00 8.80
N ALA A 675 -13.36 -20.78 10.10
CA ALA A 675 -12.17 -21.09 10.87
C ALA A 675 -11.98 -22.61 11.09
N LYS A 676 -10.73 -23.02 11.24
CA LYS A 676 -10.27 -24.39 11.52
C LYS A 676 -9.11 -24.35 12.49
N VAL A 677 -8.92 -25.45 13.21
CA VAL A 677 -7.76 -25.69 14.09
C VAL A 677 -6.99 -26.90 13.59
N TYR A 678 -5.66 -26.87 13.75
CA TYR A 678 -4.71 -27.89 13.32
C TYR A 678 -3.84 -28.32 14.51
N PHE A 679 -3.80 -29.62 14.80
CA PHE A 679 -3.06 -30.23 15.91
C PHE A 679 -1.93 -31.11 15.37
N PRO A 680 -0.65 -30.76 15.58
CA PRO A 680 0.49 -31.63 15.27
C PRO A 680 0.60 -32.75 16.31
N PRO A 681 0.57 -34.04 15.93
CA PRO A 681 0.61 -35.12 16.90
C PRO A 681 1.99 -35.33 17.53
N CYS A 682 3.05 -34.78 16.93
CA CYS A 682 4.45 -35.11 17.23
C CYS A 682 4.87 -34.95 18.70
N HIS A 683 4.58 -33.82 19.36
CA HIS A 683 4.95 -33.60 20.77
C HIS A 683 4.19 -34.57 21.69
N THR A 684 2.89 -34.76 21.45
CA THR A 684 2.05 -35.68 22.24
C THR A 684 2.42 -37.14 22.01
N ALA A 685 2.81 -37.51 20.79
CA ALA A 685 3.30 -38.84 20.43
C ALA A 685 4.60 -39.17 21.19
N ALA A 686 5.54 -38.22 21.22
CA ALA A 686 6.78 -38.33 21.98
C ALA A 686 6.57 -38.40 23.51
N VAL A 687 5.60 -37.65 24.06
CA VAL A 687 5.19 -37.78 25.48
C VAL A 687 4.54 -39.13 25.78
N ARG A 688 3.74 -39.68 24.86
CA ARG A 688 3.02 -40.96 25.04
C ARG A 688 3.81 -42.21 24.66
N GLY A 689 5.01 -42.09 24.07
CA GLY A 689 5.75 -43.21 23.52
C GLY A 689 5.02 -43.95 22.40
N LYS A 690 4.14 -43.24 21.65
CA LYS A 690 3.32 -43.78 20.56
C LYS A 690 3.76 -43.23 19.22
N THR A 691 3.37 -43.92 18.14
CA THR A 691 3.53 -43.34 16.79
C THR A 691 2.60 -42.15 16.59
N ARG A 692 2.93 -41.26 15.67
CA ARG A 692 2.09 -40.09 15.32
C ARG A 692 0.70 -40.52 14.84
N TRP A 693 0.59 -41.59 14.05
CA TRP A 693 -0.68 -42.15 13.60
C TRP A 693 -1.56 -42.65 14.77
N HIS A 694 -1.04 -43.52 15.64
CA HIS A 694 -1.81 -44.00 16.80
C HIS A 694 -2.21 -42.86 17.74
N THR A 695 -1.42 -41.79 17.81
CA THR A 695 -1.73 -40.59 18.60
C THR A 695 -2.91 -39.80 18.01
N ILE A 696 -3.06 -39.77 16.67
CA ILE A 696 -4.29 -39.25 16.02
C ILE A 696 -5.49 -40.17 16.31
N CYS A 697 -5.33 -41.49 16.18
CA CYS A 697 -6.43 -42.43 16.47
C CYS A 697 -6.91 -42.32 17.93
N ASP A 698 -5.99 -42.31 18.90
CA ASP A 698 -6.28 -42.03 20.32
C ASP A 698 -7.17 -40.79 20.47
N ALA A 699 -6.77 -39.67 19.86
CA ALA A 699 -7.47 -38.39 19.97
C ALA A 699 -8.90 -38.44 19.40
N ILE A 700 -9.08 -39.10 18.25
CA ILE A 700 -10.39 -39.24 17.61
C ILE A 700 -11.33 -40.12 18.46
N TYR A 701 -10.85 -41.24 18.99
CA TYR A 701 -11.64 -42.09 19.90
C TYR A 701 -11.98 -41.44 21.24
N GLN A 702 -11.35 -40.31 21.59
CA GLN A 702 -11.64 -39.47 22.77
C GLN A 702 -12.49 -38.21 22.44
N LEU A 703 -12.99 -38.07 21.22
CA LEU A 703 -13.93 -36.99 20.89
C LEU A 703 -15.30 -37.22 21.58
N PRO A 704 -15.93 -36.15 22.13
CA PRO A 704 -17.29 -36.22 22.65
C PRO A 704 -18.24 -36.80 21.62
N ASP A 705 -19.09 -37.73 22.07
CA ASP A 705 -20.13 -38.39 21.27
C ASP A 705 -19.65 -39.14 20.00
N ILE A 706 -18.36 -39.47 19.87
CA ILE A 706 -17.81 -40.08 18.64
C ILE A 706 -18.50 -41.37 18.19
N SER A 707 -19.06 -42.15 19.12
CA SER A 707 -19.86 -43.36 18.84
C SER A 707 -21.17 -43.09 18.10
N LYS A 708 -21.68 -41.84 18.10
CA LYS A 708 -22.83 -41.41 17.28
C LYS A 708 -22.46 -41.23 15.79
N TYR A 709 -21.18 -41.29 15.45
CA TYR A 709 -20.66 -41.03 14.10
C TYR A 709 -19.93 -42.25 13.49
N PRO A 710 -20.56 -43.45 13.41
CA PRO A 710 -19.88 -44.67 12.95
C PRO A 710 -19.37 -44.56 11.51
N VAL A 711 -20.04 -43.80 10.64
CA VAL A 711 -19.62 -43.55 9.26
C VAL A 711 -18.27 -42.83 9.16
N LEU A 712 -17.97 -41.97 10.14
CA LEU A 712 -16.67 -41.31 10.28
C LEU A 712 -15.62 -42.31 10.77
N LEU A 713 -15.96 -43.19 11.72
CA LEU A 713 -15.07 -44.24 12.23
C LEU A 713 -14.74 -45.32 11.19
N ASP A 714 -15.69 -45.66 10.30
CA ASP A 714 -15.42 -46.52 9.12
C ASP A 714 -14.34 -45.89 8.22
N SER A 715 -14.43 -44.59 7.99
CA SER A 715 -13.45 -43.84 7.17
C SER A 715 -12.06 -43.77 7.83
N LEU A 716 -12.01 -43.70 9.17
CA LEU A 716 -10.76 -43.79 9.92
C LEU A 716 -10.16 -45.20 9.80
N LYS A 717 -10.98 -46.23 10.02
CA LYS A 717 -10.57 -47.64 9.91
C LYS A 717 -10.06 -47.99 8.51
N MET A 718 -10.61 -47.42 7.44
CA MET A 718 -10.12 -47.63 6.08
C MET A 718 -8.66 -47.16 5.88
N ILE A 719 -8.24 -46.10 6.58
CA ILE A 719 -6.86 -45.59 6.56
C ILE A 719 -5.97 -46.46 7.47
N ASP A 720 -6.47 -46.86 8.64
CA ASP A 720 -5.76 -47.74 9.58
C ASP A 720 -5.47 -49.12 8.95
N ASP A 721 -6.47 -49.76 8.34
CA ASP A 721 -6.37 -51.03 7.60
C ASP A 721 -5.50 -50.94 6.33
N TYR A 722 -5.21 -49.74 5.84
CA TYR A 722 -4.21 -49.53 4.80
C TYR A 722 -2.81 -49.37 5.40
N LEU A 723 -2.63 -48.51 6.41
CA LEU A 723 -1.33 -48.31 7.07
C LEU A 723 -0.83 -49.58 7.80
N ALA A 724 -1.74 -50.48 8.21
CA ALA A 724 -1.42 -51.81 8.70
C ALA A 724 -0.79 -52.75 7.65
N THR A 725 -0.98 -52.46 6.34
CA THR A 725 -0.34 -53.20 5.22
C THR A 725 1.01 -52.61 4.79
N LYS A 726 1.51 -51.59 5.49
CA LYS A 726 2.73 -50.86 5.17
C LYS A 726 3.77 -50.96 6.30
N PRO A 727 5.07 -50.73 6.02
CA PRO A 727 6.11 -50.68 7.05
C PRO A 727 5.77 -49.66 8.14
N ASP A 728 6.10 -49.94 9.41
CA ASP A 728 5.75 -49.09 10.56
C ASP A 728 6.22 -47.64 10.45
N SER A 729 7.27 -47.35 9.67
CA SER A 729 7.70 -45.98 9.36
C SER A 729 6.62 -45.13 8.68
N TRP A 730 5.66 -45.73 7.99
CA TRP A 730 4.50 -45.03 7.44
C TRP A 730 3.59 -44.48 8.55
N LYS A 731 3.59 -45.06 9.76
CA LYS A 731 2.80 -44.57 10.91
C LYS A 731 3.38 -43.27 11.52
N GLU A 732 4.56 -42.83 11.07
CA GLU A 732 5.16 -41.53 11.39
C GLU A 732 4.86 -40.43 10.35
N CYS A 733 4.20 -40.75 9.23
CA CYS A 733 3.83 -39.74 8.22
C CYS A 733 2.74 -38.78 8.72
N ALA A 734 1.99 -39.16 9.76
CA ALA A 734 0.92 -38.35 10.34
C ALA A 734 1.42 -36.99 10.83
N ARG A 735 0.97 -35.92 10.15
CA ARG A 735 1.50 -34.56 10.27
C ARG A 735 0.56 -33.63 11.04
N TYR A 736 -0.73 -33.62 10.74
CA TYR A 736 -1.75 -32.83 11.46
C TYR A 736 -3.09 -33.58 11.53
N LEU A 737 -3.81 -33.43 12.66
CA LEU A 737 -5.26 -33.63 12.73
C LEU A 737 -5.93 -32.25 12.77
N ALA A 738 -6.93 -32.01 11.92
CA ALA A 738 -7.64 -30.72 11.89
C ALA A 738 -9.16 -30.87 11.90
N THR A 739 -9.85 -29.85 12.42
CA THR A 739 -11.33 -29.81 12.47
C THR A 739 -11.87 -28.39 12.24
N ASP A 740 -13.13 -28.29 11.79
CA ASP A 740 -13.86 -27.03 11.60
C ASP A 740 -14.53 -26.60 12.92
N PHE A 741 -14.62 -25.28 13.19
CA PHE A 741 -15.33 -24.72 14.35
C PHE A 741 -16.86 -24.69 14.16
N VAL A 742 -17.46 -25.85 13.91
CA VAL A 742 -18.92 -26.05 13.79
C VAL A 742 -19.34 -27.33 14.51
N SER A 743 -20.65 -27.49 14.75
CA SER A 743 -21.17 -28.59 15.55
C SER A 743 -20.73 -29.98 15.04
N PRO A 744 -20.49 -30.97 15.92
CA PRO A 744 -19.99 -32.31 15.55
C PRO A 744 -20.71 -33.01 14.38
N GLU A 745 -22.01 -32.77 14.19
CA GLU A 745 -22.79 -33.29 13.05
C GLU A 745 -22.44 -32.62 11.70
N LYS A 746 -22.14 -31.32 11.74
CA LYS A 746 -21.73 -30.51 10.57
C LYS A 746 -20.22 -30.62 10.29
N SER A 747 -19.43 -30.89 11.33
CA SER A 747 -17.97 -30.85 11.28
C SER A 747 -17.34 -32.05 10.57
N ARG A 748 -16.04 -31.95 10.34
CA ARG A 748 -15.20 -32.93 9.67
C ARG A 748 -13.89 -33.07 10.41
N LEU A 749 -13.26 -34.22 10.25
CA LEU A 749 -11.87 -34.42 10.64
C LEU A 749 -11.02 -34.53 9.38
N LYS A 750 -9.92 -33.78 9.31
CA LYS A 750 -8.95 -33.86 8.23
C LYS A 750 -7.65 -34.39 8.80
N ILE A 751 -7.21 -35.55 8.31
CA ILE A 751 -5.94 -36.15 8.70
C ILE A 751 -4.92 -35.91 7.60
N TYR A 752 -3.86 -35.16 7.91
CA TYR A 752 -2.79 -34.81 7.01
C TYR A 752 -1.62 -35.80 7.19
N LEU A 753 -1.21 -36.45 6.10
CA LEU A 753 -0.15 -37.45 6.06
C LEU A 753 0.95 -36.99 5.09
N LEU A 754 2.18 -36.78 5.57
CA LEU A 754 3.32 -36.32 4.78
C LEU A 754 4.24 -37.50 4.43
N TYR A 755 4.18 -37.96 3.18
CA TYR A 755 4.94 -39.10 2.67
C TYR A 755 5.95 -38.69 1.60
N SER A 756 7.07 -39.41 1.50
CA SER A 756 8.09 -39.20 0.47
C SER A 756 8.08 -40.37 -0.52
N GLY A 757 7.27 -40.23 -1.57
CA GLY A 757 7.17 -41.24 -2.62
C GLY A 757 8.36 -41.23 -3.58
N ASN A 758 8.64 -42.39 -4.15
CA ASN A 758 9.74 -42.64 -5.07
C ASN A 758 9.26 -42.87 -6.51
N SER A 759 7.95 -43.12 -6.70
CA SER A 759 7.29 -43.17 -8.02
C SER A 759 5.88 -42.60 -7.96
N PHE A 760 5.31 -42.25 -9.12
CA PHE A 760 3.92 -41.82 -9.21
C PHE A 760 2.92 -42.93 -8.81
N ASP A 761 3.18 -44.18 -9.17
CA ASP A 761 2.27 -45.29 -8.83
C ASP A 761 2.28 -45.61 -7.32
N GLU A 762 3.41 -45.44 -6.63
CA GLU A 762 3.47 -45.51 -5.16
C GLU A 762 2.64 -44.40 -4.50
N ILE A 763 2.68 -43.20 -5.09
CA ILE A 763 1.90 -42.04 -4.66
C ILE A 763 0.40 -42.25 -4.98
N TRP A 764 0.06 -42.89 -6.09
CA TRP A 764 -1.33 -43.19 -6.47
C TRP A 764 -1.94 -44.33 -5.63
N ASP A 765 -1.15 -45.35 -5.30
CA ASP A 765 -1.51 -46.36 -4.29
C ASP A 765 -1.82 -45.68 -2.95
N PHE A 766 -1.00 -44.73 -2.50
CA PHE A 766 -1.28 -44.04 -1.24
C PHE A 766 -2.51 -43.11 -1.32
N PHE A 767 -2.68 -42.37 -2.41
CA PHE A 767 -3.86 -41.51 -2.64
C PHE A 767 -5.17 -42.31 -2.68
N THR A 768 -5.14 -43.54 -3.20
CA THR A 768 -6.31 -44.43 -3.29
C THR A 768 -6.45 -45.39 -2.10
N LEU A 769 -5.54 -45.35 -1.12
CA LEU A 769 -5.40 -46.36 -0.06
C LEU A 769 -5.37 -47.80 -0.63
N GLY A 770 -4.58 -48.02 -1.68
CA GLY A 770 -4.47 -49.29 -2.41
C GLY A 770 -5.79 -49.69 -3.05
N GLY A 771 -6.40 -48.79 -3.81
CA GLY A 771 -7.69 -49.00 -4.48
C GLY A 771 -8.93 -49.02 -3.57
N ARG A 772 -8.80 -48.88 -2.25
CA ARG A 772 -9.94 -48.82 -1.31
C ARG A 772 -10.81 -47.57 -1.53
N ILE A 773 -10.24 -46.49 -2.04
CA ILE A 773 -10.95 -45.29 -2.48
C ILE A 773 -11.14 -45.32 -4.01
N PRO A 774 -12.39 -45.33 -4.53
CA PRO A 774 -12.65 -45.37 -5.97
C PRO A 774 -12.20 -44.09 -6.71
N ALA A 775 -11.16 -44.19 -7.54
CA ALA A 775 -10.65 -43.11 -8.38
C ALA A 775 -10.72 -43.49 -9.87
N PRO A 776 -11.40 -42.70 -10.73
CA PRO A 776 -11.40 -42.92 -12.19
C PRO A 776 -10.01 -42.74 -12.80
N GLU A 777 -9.68 -43.54 -13.83
CA GLU A 777 -8.36 -43.50 -14.47
C GLU A 777 -8.06 -42.15 -15.15
N HIS A 778 -9.07 -41.41 -15.62
CA HIS A 778 -8.86 -40.04 -16.13
C HIS A 778 -8.30 -39.09 -15.05
N ASN A 779 -8.65 -39.29 -13.78
CA ASN A 779 -8.06 -38.51 -12.69
C ASN A 779 -6.59 -38.90 -12.47
N LYS A 780 -6.19 -40.14 -12.74
CA LYS A 780 -4.78 -40.57 -12.68
C LYS A 780 -3.96 -39.76 -13.69
N VAL A 781 -4.42 -39.70 -14.94
CA VAL A 781 -3.79 -38.91 -16.01
C VAL A 781 -3.75 -37.42 -15.65
N MET A 782 -4.86 -36.85 -15.15
CA MET A 782 -4.89 -35.44 -14.69
C MET A 782 -3.82 -35.12 -13.63
N PHE A 783 -3.53 -36.06 -12.73
CA PHE A 783 -2.53 -35.88 -11.67
C PHE A 783 -1.10 -36.05 -12.20
N GLN A 784 -0.89 -36.92 -13.20
CA GLN A 784 0.39 -37.05 -13.91
C GLN A 784 0.71 -35.80 -14.74
N ASP A 785 -0.28 -35.29 -15.48
CA ASP A 785 -0.15 -34.06 -16.26
C ASP A 785 0.11 -32.82 -15.38
N LEU A 786 -0.39 -32.78 -14.15
CA LEU A 786 -0.10 -31.71 -13.21
C LEU A 786 1.39 -31.67 -12.83
N LEU A 787 1.98 -32.84 -12.54
CA LEU A 787 3.41 -32.99 -12.27
C LEU A 787 4.27 -32.62 -13.48
N ALA A 788 3.91 -33.11 -14.67
CA ALA A 788 4.66 -32.85 -15.89
C ALA A 788 4.65 -31.36 -16.29
N LEU A 789 3.46 -30.74 -16.35
CA LEU A 789 3.32 -29.36 -16.80
C LEU A 789 3.94 -28.35 -15.83
N THR A 790 4.00 -28.65 -14.53
CA THR A 790 4.65 -27.79 -13.54
C THR A 790 6.16 -28.05 -13.37
N GLY A 791 6.72 -29.09 -14.00
CA GLY A 791 8.14 -29.47 -13.92
C GLY A 791 9.05 -28.99 -15.05
N SER A 792 8.51 -28.45 -16.15
CA SER A 792 9.29 -27.89 -17.29
C SER A 792 10.19 -28.88 -18.05
N SER A 793 9.69 -30.08 -18.35
CA SER A 793 10.25 -30.96 -19.38
C SER A 793 9.36 -30.97 -20.63
N ASP A 794 9.77 -30.28 -21.70
CA ASP A 794 9.08 -30.33 -23.01
C ASP A 794 9.33 -31.66 -23.76
N GLU A 795 10.17 -32.57 -23.23
CA GLU A 795 10.33 -33.93 -23.74
C GLU A 795 9.12 -34.82 -23.43
N ALA A 796 8.13 -34.76 -24.30
CA ALA A 796 7.04 -35.73 -24.37
C ALA A 796 7.56 -37.11 -24.83
N GLY A 797 8.13 -37.89 -23.91
CA GLY A 797 8.23 -39.35 -24.09
C GLY A 797 9.57 -40.02 -23.78
N ASN A 798 9.98 -40.05 -22.51
CA ASN A 798 10.43 -41.32 -21.92
C ASN A 798 10.35 -41.34 -20.38
N GLY A 799 10.07 -42.51 -19.81
CA GLY A 799 9.76 -42.69 -18.39
C GLY A 799 10.98 -42.69 -17.46
N SER A 800 11.77 -41.62 -17.46
CA SER A 800 12.96 -41.48 -16.61
C SER A 800 12.99 -40.14 -15.87
N THR A 801 12.20 -40.02 -14.80
CA THR A 801 12.24 -38.89 -13.86
C THR A 801 13.58 -38.87 -13.10
N ASN A 802 14.61 -38.26 -13.69
CA ASN A 802 15.96 -38.15 -13.10
C ASN A 802 16.04 -37.07 -12.00
N SER A 803 15.03 -37.01 -11.13
CA SER A 803 14.92 -36.10 -10.00
C SER A 803 14.30 -36.78 -8.75
N ARG A 804 15.16 -36.98 -7.76
CA ARG A 804 14.95 -37.01 -6.30
C ARG A 804 13.50 -37.03 -5.77
N ARG A 805 13.15 -38.07 -4.99
CA ARG A 805 12.02 -38.20 -4.03
C ARG A 805 10.93 -37.11 -4.08
N THR A 806 9.76 -37.43 -4.63
CA THR A 806 8.60 -36.54 -4.64
C THR A 806 7.91 -36.51 -3.27
N MET A 807 8.32 -35.57 -2.42
CA MET A 807 7.61 -35.27 -1.18
C MET A 807 6.16 -34.86 -1.48
N THR A 808 5.23 -35.57 -0.86
CA THR A 808 3.79 -35.48 -1.07
C THR A 808 3.08 -35.40 0.27
N CYS A 809 2.41 -34.28 0.56
CA CYS A 809 1.40 -34.23 1.60
C CYS A 809 0.09 -34.78 1.02
N MET A 810 -0.64 -35.58 1.78
CA MET A 810 -2.04 -35.90 1.48
C MET A 810 -2.90 -35.42 2.64
N TYR A 811 -4.16 -35.09 2.40
CA TYR A 811 -5.16 -35.11 3.46
C TYR A 811 -6.33 -36.00 3.10
N PHE A 812 -6.83 -36.68 4.12
CA PHE A 812 -8.06 -37.47 4.08
C PHE A 812 -9.12 -36.73 4.88
N SER A 813 -10.22 -36.35 4.23
CA SER A 813 -11.36 -35.68 4.87
C SER A 813 -12.41 -36.72 5.25
N LEU A 814 -12.59 -36.93 6.54
CA LEU A 814 -13.58 -37.83 7.13
C LEU A 814 -14.82 -37.02 7.53
N SER A 815 -16.01 -37.59 7.38
CA SER A 815 -17.28 -36.94 7.75
C SER A 815 -18.33 -37.99 8.13
N ASN A 816 -19.38 -37.59 8.83
CA ASN A 816 -20.49 -38.51 9.15
C ASN A 816 -21.39 -38.88 7.93
N LYS A 817 -21.04 -38.43 6.72
CA LYS A 817 -21.87 -38.62 5.52
C LYS A 817 -21.35 -39.69 4.56
N ASN A 818 -20.05 -40.00 4.61
CA ASN A 818 -19.38 -40.91 3.67
C ASN A 818 -18.48 -41.88 4.44
N ARG A 819 -18.59 -43.20 4.17
CA ARG A 819 -17.75 -44.26 4.77
C ARG A 819 -16.35 -44.38 4.13
N THR A 820 -16.14 -43.69 3.02
CA THR A 820 -14.86 -43.57 2.32
C THR A 820 -14.36 -42.15 2.54
N PRO A 821 -13.13 -41.95 3.06
CA PRO A 821 -12.59 -40.61 3.23
C PRO A 821 -12.38 -39.93 1.88
N GLY A 822 -12.59 -38.61 1.80
CA GLY A 822 -12.31 -37.83 0.59
C GLY A 822 -10.83 -37.42 0.53
N PRO A 823 -10.03 -37.94 -0.42
CA PRO A 823 -8.60 -37.64 -0.48
C PRO A 823 -8.32 -36.37 -1.30
N LYS A 824 -7.27 -35.66 -0.90
CA LYS A 824 -6.59 -34.63 -1.70
C LYS A 824 -5.09 -34.87 -1.63
N ILE A 825 -4.45 -35.02 -2.80
CA ILE A 825 -2.99 -35.02 -2.90
C ILE A 825 -2.47 -33.59 -2.73
N GLY A 826 -1.18 -33.44 -2.42
CA GLY A 826 -0.45 -32.18 -2.30
C GLY A 826 1.01 -32.39 -2.62
N ILE A 827 1.46 -31.94 -3.79
CA ILE A 827 2.85 -32.08 -4.24
C ILE A 827 3.63 -30.79 -3.95
N TYR A 828 4.90 -30.88 -3.55
CA TYR A 828 5.77 -29.70 -3.40
C TYR A 828 6.52 -29.44 -4.73
N PRO A 829 6.14 -28.44 -5.53
CA PRO A 829 6.64 -28.30 -6.90
C PRO A 829 8.09 -27.84 -6.99
N ALA A 830 8.61 -27.15 -5.98
CA ALA A 830 10.00 -26.68 -5.95
C ALA A 830 11.05 -27.81 -5.98
N ASN A 831 10.66 -29.06 -5.70
CA ASN A 831 11.54 -30.23 -5.81
C ASN A 831 11.89 -30.61 -7.27
N PHE A 832 11.08 -30.18 -8.24
CA PHE A 832 11.19 -30.63 -9.63
C PHE A 832 11.01 -29.51 -10.68
N ALA A 833 10.47 -28.34 -10.32
CA ALA A 833 10.47 -27.14 -11.15
C ALA A 833 11.79 -26.35 -11.04
N ALA A 834 12.14 -25.57 -12.07
CA ALA A 834 13.30 -24.67 -12.03
C ALA A 834 12.99 -23.25 -11.52
N SER A 835 11.74 -22.78 -11.62
CA SER A 835 11.29 -21.48 -11.09
C SER A 835 9.81 -21.51 -10.69
N ASP A 836 9.36 -20.57 -9.85
CA ASP A 836 7.94 -20.41 -9.55
C ASP A 836 7.14 -19.90 -10.77
N GLY A 837 7.78 -19.18 -11.69
CA GLY A 837 7.17 -18.77 -12.96
C GLY A 837 6.84 -19.95 -13.87
N ILE A 838 7.72 -20.96 -13.89
CA ILE A 838 7.46 -22.27 -14.52
C ILE A 838 6.23 -22.95 -13.89
N ILE A 839 6.13 -22.95 -12.56
CA ILE A 839 5.01 -23.58 -11.84
C ILE A 839 3.69 -22.88 -12.19
N ALA A 840 3.66 -21.55 -12.17
CA ALA A 840 2.47 -20.77 -12.51
C ALA A 840 2.02 -21.00 -13.96
N ARG A 841 2.93 -20.94 -14.93
CA ARG A 841 2.63 -21.21 -16.35
C ARG A 841 2.23 -22.67 -16.60
N GLY A 842 2.79 -23.60 -15.83
CA GLY A 842 2.40 -25.01 -15.84
C GLY A 842 0.96 -25.23 -15.35
N LEU A 843 0.56 -24.52 -14.30
CA LEU A 843 -0.81 -24.51 -13.78
C LEU A 843 -1.79 -23.88 -14.78
N ASP A 844 -1.44 -22.75 -15.40
CA ASP A 844 -2.28 -22.12 -16.44
C ASP A 844 -2.48 -23.06 -17.65
N LYS A 845 -1.41 -23.70 -18.14
CA LYS A 845 -1.49 -24.75 -19.18
C LYS A 845 -2.38 -25.94 -18.74
N TRP A 846 -2.27 -26.38 -17.49
CA TRP A 846 -3.05 -27.51 -16.97
C TRP A 846 -4.54 -27.18 -16.84
N LEU A 847 -4.87 -25.98 -16.34
CA LEU A 847 -6.25 -25.51 -16.22
C LEU A 847 -6.90 -25.39 -17.61
N GLN A 848 -6.15 -24.88 -18.60
CA GLN A 848 -6.59 -24.85 -19.99
C GLN A 848 -6.77 -26.25 -20.59
N LYS A 849 -5.85 -27.19 -20.35
CA LYS A 849 -5.90 -28.57 -20.88
C LYS A 849 -7.17 -29.34 -20.45
N TYR A 850 -7.77 -28.98 -19.33
CA TYR A 850 -8.93 -29.66 -18.74
C TYR A 850 -10.18 -28.79 -18.62
N ASP A 851 -10.27 -27.71 -19.40
CA ASP A 851 -11.42 -26.78 -19.45
C ASP A 851 -11.87 -26.28 -18.07
N TRP A 852 -10.93 -26.07 -17.14
CA TRP A 852 -11.28 -25.53 -15.82
C TRP A 852 -11.76 -24.08 -15.94
N PRO A 853 -12.77 -23.66 -15.16
CA PRO A 853 -13.23 -22.27 -15.12
C PRO A 853 -12.13 -21.31 -14.61
N VAL A 854 -11.33 -20.76 -15.53
CA VAL A 854 -10.25 -19.83 -15.20
C VAL A 854 -10.76 -18.42 -14.85
N PRO A 855 -10.03 -17.66 -14.01
CA PRO A 855 -10.25 -16.23 -13.83
C PRO A 855 -9.96 -15.41 -15.10
N LYS A 856 -10.27 -14.11 -15.08
CA LYS A 856 -10.00 -13.18 -16.21
C LYS A 856 -8.51 -12.92 -16.49
N ARG A 857 -7.63 -13.33 -15.57
CA ARG A 857 -6.17 -13.22 -15.64
C ARG A 857 -5.56 -14.57 -15.33
N SER A 858 -4.41 -14.86 -15.91
CA SER A 858 -3.65 -16.08 -15.63
C SER A 858 -3.21 -16.13 -14.15
N LEU A 859 -2.94 -17.32 -13.62
CA LEU A 859 -2.38 -17.49 -12.29
C LEU A 859 -0.98 -16.86 -12.18
N GLU A 860 -0.15 -16.98 -13.23
CA GLU A 860 1.13 -16.25 -13.31
C GLU A 860 0.92 -14.74 -13.18
N GLU A 861 -0.04 -14.17 -13.92
CA GLU A 861 -0.33 -12.74 -13.85
C GLU A 861 -0.76 -12.30 -12.45
N GLN A 862 -1.65 -13.06 -11.79
CA GLN A 862 -2.14 -12.76 -10.44
C GLN A 862 -1.02 -12.85 -9.40
N LEU A 863 -0.17 -13.89 -9.48
CA LEU A 863 0.94 -14.05 -8.53
C LEU A 863 2.02 -12.99 -8.74
N LYS A 864 2.25 -12.53 -9.98
CA LYS A 864 3.16 -11.40 -10.28
C LYS A 864 2.66 -10.04 -9.76
N SER A 865 1.36 -9.84 -9.51
CA SER A 865 0.84 -8.64 -8.85
C SER A 865 0.70 -8.76 -7.33
N VAL A 866 0.62 -9.97 -6.76
CA VAL A 866 0.63 -10.19 -5.30
C VAL A 866 2.06 -10.20 -4.72
N PHE A 867 2.97 -10.98 -5.32
CA PHE A 867 4.29 -11.28 -4.76
C PHE A 867 5.37 -10.50 -5.50
N THR A 868 5.49 -9.22 -5.16
CA THR A 868 6.38 -8.25 -5.83
C THR A 868 7.81 -8.20 -5.28
N HIS A 869 8.12 -8.96 -4.22
CA HIS A 869 9.42 -8.96 -3.54
C HIS A 869 10.55 -9.66 -4.33
N ARG A 870 10.22 -10.36 -5.42
CA ARG A 870 11.13 -10.88 -6.44
C ARG A 870 10.35 -11.29 -7.70
N ASN A 871 11.04 -11.55 -8.80
CA ASN A 871 10.43 -12.20 -9.97
C ASN A 871 10.22 -13.70 -9.70
N LEU A 872 9.08 -14.24 -10.14
CA LEU A 872 8.77 -15.67 -10.05
C LEU A 872 9.77 -16.54 -10.83
N ASP A 873 10.40 -15.98 -11.86
CA ASP A 873 11.35 -16.69 -12.73
C ASP A 873 12.77 -16.81 -12.16
N GLU A 874 13.09 -16.16 -11.03
CA GLU A 874 14.44 -16.22 -10.41
C GLU A 874 14.75 -17.56 -9.73
N ARG A 875 13.80 -18.12 -9.01
CA ARG A 875 13.95 -19.34 -8.21
C ARG A 875 12.58 -19.94 -7.87
N THR A 876 12.60 -21.16 -7.35
CA THR A 876 11.46 -21.76 -6.65
C THR A 876 11.43 -21.34 -5.17
N GLY A 877 10.28 -21.50 -4.53
CA GLY A 877 10.09 -21.30 -3.09
C GLY A 877 8.74 -20.73 -2.70
N LEU A 878 8.10 -19.98 -3.60
CA LEU A 878 6.80 -19.34 -3.35
C LEU A 878 5.69 -20.37 -3.19
N PHE A 879 5.64 -21.38 -4.08
CA PHE A 879 4.64 -22.45 -4.04
C PHE A 879 5.02 -23.53 -3.03
N THR A 880 4.34 -23.59 -1.88
CA THR A 880 4.61 -24.60 -0.84
C THR A 880 3.92 -25.94 -1.12
N PHE A 881 2.70 -25.94 -1.67
CA PHE A 881 2.02 -27.16 -2.12
C PHE A 881 0.99 -26.89 -3.23
N LEU A 882 0.89 -27.82 -4.19
CA LEU A 882 -0.19 -27.88 -5.18
C LEU A 882 -1.10 -29.07 -4.88
N CYS A 883 -2.31 -28.78 -4.42
CA CYS A 883 -3.18 -29.79 -3.80
C CYS A 883 -4.45 -30.08 -4.62
N LEU A 884 -4.53 -31.23 -5.27
CA LEU A 884 -5.65 -31.62 -6.16
C LEU A 884 -6.48 -32.78 -5.58
N GLY A 885 -7.81 -32.67 -5.57
CA GLY A 885 -8.68 -33.75 -5.09
C GLY A 885 -10.15 -33.40 -4.99
N ARG A 886 -10.96 -34.42 -4.66
CA ARG A 886 -12.42 -34.27 -4.47
C ARG A 886 -12.71 -33.49 -3.19
N LYS A 887 -13.79 -32.71 -3.21
CA LYS A 887 -14.29 -32.02 -2.01
C LYS A 887 -15.33 -32.88 -1.29
N GLU A 888 -14.92 -33.51 -0.19
CA GLU A 888 -15.75 -34.14 0.87
C GLU A 888 -16.60 -35.36 0.47
N ASP A 889 -17.00 -35.45 -0.80
CA ASP A 889 -17.92 -36.43 -1.34
C ASP A 889 -17.22 -37.28 -2.41
N PRO A 890 -16.94 -38.58 -2.13
CA PRO A 890 -16.27 -39.46 -3.07
C PRO A 890 -17.15 -39.84 -4.28
N THR A 891 -18.47 -39.61 -4.22
CA THR A 891 -19.40 -39.89 -5.32
C THR A 891 -19.40 -38.78 -6.38
N LYS A 892 -18.92 -37.58 -6.05
CA LYS A 892 -18.87 -36.44 -6.98
C LYS A 892 -17.59 -36.44 -7.81
N ASN A 893 -17.72 -36.23 -9.11
CA ASN A 893 -16.56 -36.12 -10.02
C ASN A 893 -15.93 -34.72 -10.03
N ALA A 894 -16.57 -33.71 -9.42
CA ALA A 894 -16.02 -32.36 -9.32
C ALA A 894 -14.72 -32.35 -8.49
N LEU A 895 -13.68 -31.76 -9.06
CA LEU A 895 -12.36 -31.61 -8.44
C LEU A 895 -12.17 -30.20 -7.89
N SER A 896 -11.27 -30.08 -6.92
CA SER A 896 -10.85 -28.82 -6.32
C SER A 896 -9.32 -28.81 -6.22
N MET A 897 -8.71 -27.75 -6.75
CA MET A 897 -7.28 -27.51 -6.66
C MET A 897 -7.04 -26.43 -5.61
N GLN A 898 -6.07 -26.61 -4.73
CA GLN A 898 -5.68 -25.63 -3.73
C GLN A 898 -4.19 -25.37 -3.84
N ILE A 899 -3.84 -24.13 -4.15
CA ILE A 899 -2.48 -23.65 -4.39
C ILE A 899 -2.02 -22.96 -3.11
N TYR A 900 -1.04 -23.52 -2.40
CA TYR A 900 -0.48 -22.96 -1.16
C TYR A 900 0.78 -22.13 -1.47
N LEU A 901 0.91 -21.00 -0.79
CA LEU A 901 1.82 -19.90 -1.11
C LEU A 901 2.41 -19.31 0.19
N THR A 902 3.72 -19.10 0.26
CA THR A 902 4.38 -18.48 1.42
C THR A 902 4.75 -17.02 1.18
N PRO A 903 4.72 -16.14 2.21
CA PRO A 903 5.30 -14.80 2.12
C PRO A 903 6.83 -14.75 2.02
N GLU A 904 7.55 -15.88 2.17
CA GLU A 904 9.01 -16.01 2.01
C GLU A 904 9.89 -15.19 2.98
N LEU A 905 9.32 -14.77 4.12
CA LEU A 905 9.86 -13.74 5.04
C LEU A 905 11.29 -14.02 5.56
N TYR A 906 11.69 -15.29 5.62
CA TYR A 906 13.02 -15.70 6.06
C TYR A 906 14.09 -15.62 4.96
N THR A 907 13.70 -15.61 3.68
CA THR A 907 14.61 -15.75 2.54
C THR A 907 14.93 -14.41 1.89
N THR A 908 13.94 -13.53 1.82
CA THR A 908 14.10 -12.09 1.63
C THR A 908 13.51 -11.46 2.88
N PRO A 909 14.32 -10.97 3.85
CA PRO A 909 13.82 -10.22 4.98
C PRO A 909 12.99 -9.06 4.44
N ARG A 910 11.66 -9.16 4.56
CA ARG A 910 10.74 -8.12 4.13
C ARG A 910 10.78 -7.02 5.18
N ASN A 911 11.89 -6.29 5.20
CA ASN A 911 12.10 -5.06 5.93
C ASN A 911 11.15 -4.00 5.36
N TRP A 912 9.86 -4.15 5.65
CA TRP A 912 8.81 -3.15 5.44
C TRP A 912 8.97 -2.05 6.50
N GLN A 913 10.19 -1.50 6.53
CA GLN A 913 10.44 -0.17 7.01
C GLN A 913 9.71 0.76 6.04
N GLY A 914 8.58 1.26 6.49
CA GLY A 914 7.87 2.39 5.89
C GLY A 914 7.69 3.48 6.92
#